data_AF-A0A826CH15-F1
#
_entry.id   AF-A0A826CH15-F1
#
_cell.length_a   1.000
_cell.length_b   1.000
_cell.length_c   1.000
_cell.angle_alpha   90.00
_cell.angle_beta   90.00
_cell.angle_gamma   90.00
#
_symmetry.space_group_name_H-M   'P 1'
#
loop_
_entity.id
_entity.type
_entity.pdbx_description
1 polymer ?
#
loop_
_entity_poly.entity_id
_entity_poly.type
_entity_poly.pdbx_seq_one_letter_code
_entity_poly.pdbx_strand_id
1 'polypeptide(L)'
;MRKVYEIFILDWRRLFKAPLALLLVIALIILPSLYAWFNIEALWDPYSNTSGIKVAVSIDDEGAEIDVPGKKPQQVNVGDQLKKTLEKNKKLGWTFVSEDEAKKGVKSGKYYASIHIPKDFSEDMVSVVNDNVTKPTIDYSVNEKINAIAPKMTESGATTIVNQISSEFVGTVSKAVLEEFNKAGIDLENELPTIRRLKTKVFQVQDALPELKKMGAEAVKIEVKLPELKAKANQVVELNEKIPELNKATENVFLVEQQLPKIDQLGQDILVLQKKIPEIKQIAESVKEVDENFGTIKKTVNDAVNESGKALDVIDTAMAAIPTVEKIAQNGSGYVDKVSDFADEINKSFDTLAPAIKQNLTLMKQMADNIYQVTEAIKNGSITPEQAITELKKMEQDIDSLQQMITKQTATLESLNETLPNKPFTDLIANLKTINSQLGAQKETITKVRTELENGAQPSEELLNQLNEQAKKVSAKLDQILANYDSEIVPAIKVGLNQIQGDLKDSQKLLETLQAKIPEITQVLKDSRETLQTGQTYLKEFQERLPEIQKTLDEATKVINTKLDTIIAGINEAANFYQNDYPNVKANIKKAANFIRDDLPGLEKEINQASNLIQEKMPEFEKAIKIAADLSREELPEFEKAINNAANKITDFDKNYDLQSIIKMLRNDADKDSSFIANPVKLKETSYYPIPNYGSASSPFYTALCLWVGALLLISLLRVDVEVPAGIFSHYHRYFGRLLTFLSIGLMQALIVTLGNIFLLGVSIAEPLLHVLFSMFISVVFMTIVYTLVSLFNNVGKGIAIILLVLQISGAGGNFPIQVSPPFFQAIYPFLPFTYAVSLIRESVGGLYMPTVWIDMSVLAGFAILFITLGILLKKPLDKVVPKLSEKAKRSKLIH
;
A
#
# COMPACT_ATOMS: atom_id res chain seq x y z
N MET A 1 18.71 -18.81 65.45
CA MET A 1 19.58 -18.91 64.25
C MET A 1 20.65 -19.99 64.36
N ARG A 2 21.51 -20.03 65.39
CA ARG A 2 22.58 -21.06 65.50
C ARG A 2 22.09 -22.51 65.31
N LYS A 3 21.00 -22.90 65.98
CA LYS A 3 20.39 -24.24 65.85
C LYS A 3 19.78 -24.54 64.46
N VAL A 4 19.37 -23.53 63.70
CA VAL A 4 18.90 -23.68 62.32
C VAL A 4 20.08 -24.05 61.42
N TYR A 5 21.19 -23.34 61.59
CA TYR A 5 22.41 -23.54 60.83
C TYR A 5 23.08 -24.90 61.12
N GLU A 6 22.99 -25.38 62.37
CA GLU A 6 23.44 -26.73 62.74
C GLU A 6 22.72 -27.81 61.92
N ILE A 7 21.39 -27.72 61.76
CA ILE A 7 20.61 -28.67 60.93
C ILE A 7 21.05 -28.60 59.47
N PHE A 8 21.19 -27.39 58.93
CA PHE A 8 21.63 -27.16 57.56
C PHE A 8 23.02 -27.77 57.27
N ILE A 9 24.01 -27.54 58.15
CA ILE A 9 25.35 -28.14 58.03
C ILE A 9 25.26 -29.67 58.11
N LEU A 10 24.47 -30.20 59.05
CA LEU A 10 24.30 -31.65 59.20
C LEU A 10 23.74 -32.29 57.94
N ASP A 11 22.77 -31.66 57.28
CA ASP A 11 22.17 -32.16 56.04
C ASP A 11 23.18 -32.24 54.91
N TRP A 12 23.97 -31.18 54.68
CA TRP A 12 25.04 -31.19 53.68
C TRP A 12 26.13 -32.20 54.01
N ARG A 13 26.53 -32.31 55.28
CA ARG A 13 27.52 -33.31 55.71
C ARG A 13 27.03 -34.74 55.50
N ARG A 14 25.75 -35.02 55.74
CA ARG A 14 25.12 -36.33 55.46
C ARG A 14 25.10 -36.60 53.95
N LEU A 15 24.75 -35.60 53.14
CA LEU A 15 24.70 -35.73 51.69
C LEU A 15 26.10 -36.05 51.11
N PHE A 16 27.14 -35.31 51.49
CA PHE A 16 28.51 -35.56 51.00
C PHE A 16 29.10 -36.89 51.47
N LYS A 17 28.61 -37.46 52.58
CA LYS A 17 29.01 -38.79 53.05
C LYS A 17 28.28 -39.94 52.34
N ALA A 18 27.22 -39.65 51.60
CA ALA A 18 26.40 -40.64 50.90
C ALA A 18 26.51 -40.43 49.37
N PRO A 19 27.52 -41.02 48.70
CA PRO A 19 27.82 -40.71 47.30
C PRO A 19 26.65 -40.98 46.34
N LEU A 20 25.86 -42.04 46.57
CA LEU A 20 24.67 -42.31 45.76
C LEU A 20 23.58 -41.25 45.95
N ALA A 21 23.39 -40.75 47.18
CA ALA A 21 22.45 -39.67 47.45
C ALA A 21 22.92 -38.34 46.85
N LEU A 22 24.24 -38.07 46.89
CA LEU A 22 24.84 -36.92 46.24
C LEU A 22 24.65 -36.96 44.72
N LEU A 23 24.87 -38.11 44.08
CA LEU A 23 24.62 -38.30 42.64
C LEU A 23 23.15 -38.03 42.30
N LEU A 24 22.21 -38.58 43.08
CA LEU A 24 20.79 -38.33 42.89
C LEU A 24 20.44 -36.84 43.03
N VAL A 25 21.02 -36.13 44.00
CA VAL A 25 20.80 -34.68 44.16
C VAL A 25 21.39 -33.90 42.98
N ILE A 26 22.58 -34.25 42.49
CA ILE A 26 23.16 -33.63 41.28
C ILE A 26 22.25 -33.86 40.06
N ALA A 27 21.74 -35.09 39.88
CA ALA A 27 20.80 -35.38 38.81
C ALA A 27 19.52 -34.54 38.93
N LEU A 28 18.98 -34.36 40.14
CA LEU A 28 17.80 -33.52 40.40
C LEU A 28 18.07 -32.02 40.23
N ILE A 29 19.31 -31.60 40.39
CA ILE A 29 19.74 -30.22 40.11
C ILE A 29 19.71 -29.95 38.59
N ILE A 30 20.07 -30.92 37.76
CA ILE A 30 20.18 -30.75 36.30
C ILE A 30 18.85 -31.04 35.58
N LEU A 31 18.12 -32.06 36.01
CA LEU A 31 16.95 -32.60 35.31
C LEU A 31 15.88 -31.56 34.90
N PRO A 32 15.49 -30.59 35.76
CA PRO A 32 14.53 -29.55 35.38
C PRO A 32 15.04 -28.66 34.24
N SER A 33 16.34 -28.38 34.21
CA SER A 33 16.95 -27.54 33.18
C SER A 33 16.91 -28.20 31.81
N LEU A 34 17.09 -29.52 31.73
CA LEU A 34 16.94 -30.28 30.48
C LEU A 34 15.54 -30.11 29.89
N TYR A 35 14.51 -30.15 30.73
CA TYR A 35 13.14 -29.92 30.28
C TYR A 35 12.97 -28.51 29.71
N ALA A 36 13.49 -27.48 30.38
CA ALA A 36 13.46 -26.12 29.85
C ALA A 36 14.17 -26.02 28.51
N TRP A 37 15.41 -26.52 28.43
CA TRP A 37 16.24 -26.32 27.26
C TRP A 37 15.69 -27.03 26.02
N PHE A 38 15.22 -28.27 26.12
CA PHE A 38 14.62 -28.96 24.99
C PHE A 38 13.36 -28.26 24.46
N ASN A 39 12.54 -27.68 25.35
CA ASN A 39 11.35 -26.96 24.92
C ASN A 39 11.66 -25.58 24.33
N ILE A 40 12.64 -24.87 24.88
CA ILE A 40 13.11 -23.58 24.34
C ILE A 40 13.72 -23.78 22.94
N GLU A 41 14.56 -24.82 22.78
CA GLU A 41 15.17 -25.17 21.50
C GLU A 41 14.13 -25.58 20.46
N ALA A 42 13.14 -26.39 20.83
CA ALA A 42 12.05 -26.78 19.93
C ALA A 42 11.21 -25.58 19.44
N LEU A 43 11.23 -24.49 20.20
CA LEU A 43 10.52 -23.24 19.91
C LEU A 43 11.44 -22.14 19.37
N TRP A 44 12.71 -22.46 19.06
CA TRP A 44 13.69 -21.45 18.66
C TRP A 44 13.21 -20.61 17.48
N ASP A 45 12.76 -21.29 16.44
CA ASP A 45 12.23 -20.66 15.24
C ASP A 45 11.20 -21.56 14.53
N PRO A 46 9.98 -21.68 15.07
CA PRO A 46 8.92 -22.47 14.44
C PRO A 46 8.45 -21.89 13.11
N TYR A 47 8.89 -20.66 12.76
CA TYR A 47 8.44 -19.91 11.60
C TYR A 47 9.46 -19.86 10.44
N SER A 48 10.74 -20.17 10.65
CA SER A 48 11.70 -20.30 9.53
C SER A 48 11.64 -21.63 8.79
N ASN A 49 11.14 -22.68 9.43
CA ASN A 49 10.95 -24.02 8.83
C ASN A 49 9.55 -24.23 8.24
N THR A 50 8.89 -23.16 7.82
CA THR A 50 7.54 -23.20 7.24
C THR A 50 7.48 -23.73 5.81
N SER A 51 8.63 -24.00 5.18
CA SER A 51 8.72 -24.71 3.91
C SER A 51 8.13 -26.13 3.97
N GLY A 52 8.05 -26.73 5.17
CA GLY A 52 7.34 -27.99 5.41
C GLY A 52 5.82 -27.87 5.32
N ILE A 53 5.26 -26.67 5.42
CA ILE A 53 3.82 -26.40 5.26
C ILE A 53 3.54 -26.29 3.77
N LYS A 54 3.13 -27.41 3.17
CA LYS A 54 2.83 -27.46 1.74
C LYS A 54 1.50 -26.80 1.43
N VAL A 55 1.55 -25.81 0.55
CA VAL A 55 0.37 -25.10 0.03
C VAL A 55 0.27 -25.41 -1.45
N ALA A 56 -0.84 -26.03 -1.86
CA ALA A 56 -1.12 -26.29 -3.26
C ALA A 56 -1.49 -24.99 -3.96
N VAL A 57 -0.97 -24.75 -5.16
CA VAL A 57 -1.32 -23.59 -5.98
C VAL A 57 -1.73 -24.09 -7.36
N SER A 58 -2.95 -23.80 -7.77
CA SER A 58 -3.45 -24.04 -9.12
C SER A 58 -3.70 -22.70 -9.79
N ILE A 59 -3.13 -22.50 -10.97
CA ILE A 59 -3.24 -21.25 -11.73
C ILE A 59 -3.77 -21.62 -13.10
N ASP A 60 -5.02 -21.26 -13.35
CA ASP A 60 -5.69 -21.50 -14.63
C ASP A 60 -5.86 -20.21 -15.45
N ASP A 61 -5.38 -19.07 -14.92
CA ASP A 61 -5.41 -17.73 -15.54
C ASP A 61 -4.85 -17.72 -16.98
N GLU A 62 -5.68 -17.30 -17.94
CA GLU A 62 -5.35 -17.30 -19.36
C GLU A 62 -4.67 -15.98 -19.80
N GLY A 63 -4.69 -14.94 -18.94
CA GLY A 63 -4.16 -13.60 -19.25
C GLY A 63 -5.18 -12.68 -19.94
N ALA A 64 -4.85 -11.40 -20.08
CA ALA A 64 -5.72 -10.40 -20.69
C ALA A 64 -4.96 -9.38 -21.53
N GLU A 65 -5.64 -8.74 -22.47
CA GLU A 65 -5.08 -7.65 -23.28
C GLU A 65 -5.57 -6.29 -22.78
N ILE A 66 -4.63 -5.36 -22.61
CA ILE A 66 -4.91 -3.94 -22.36
C ILE A 66 -4.84 -3.21 -23.69
N ASP A 67 -5.96 -2.62 -24.11
CA ASP A 67 -6.03 -1.74 -25.27
C ASP A 67 -5.80 -0.29 -24.82
N VAL A 68 -4.69 0.31 -25.27
CA VAL A 68 -4.35 1.70 -24.99
C VAL A 68 -4.35 2.45 -26.32
N PRO A 69 -5.15 3.54 -26.48
CA PRO A 69 -5.25 4.26 -27.73
C PRO A 69 -3.87 4.68 -28.27
N GLY A 70 -3.53 4.23 -29.49
CA GLY A 70 -2.29 4.59 -30.18
C GLY A 70 -1.09 3.68 -29.93
N LYS A 71 -1.23 2.57 -29.18
CA LYS A 71 -0.20 1.51 -29.05
C LYS A 71 -0.73 0.15 -29.49
N LYS A 72 0.19 -0.83 -29.61
CA LYS A 72 -0.18 -2.24 -29.78
C LYS A 72 -0.75 -2.77 -28.45
N PRO A 73 -1.76 -3.67 -28.50
CA PRO A 73 -2.29 -4.33 -27.31
C PRO A 73 -1.17 -4.93 -26.47
N GLN A 74 -1.17 -4.63 -25.16
CA GLN A 74 -0.22 -5.22 -24.23
C GLN A 74 -0.85 -6.42 -23.54
N GLN A 75 -0.20 -7.57 -23.66
CA GLN A 75 -0.56 -8.80 -22.96
C GLN A 75 -0.13 -8.71 -21.49
N VAL A 76 -1.08 -8.88 -20.58
CA VAL A 76 -0.88 -8.93 -19.13
C VAL A 76 -1.38 -10.26 -18.62
N ASN A 77 -0.49 -11.07 -18.05
CA ASN A 77 -0.84 -12.32 -17.37
C ASN A 77 -0.32 -12.26 -15.93
N VAL A 78 -1.24 -11.97 -15.00
CA VAL A 78 -0.96 -11.82 -13.58
C VAL A 78 -0.66 -13.18 -12.94
N GLY A 79 -1.32 -14.25 -13.37
CA GLY A 79 -1.09 -15.61 -12.91
C GLY A 79 0.35 -16.09 -13.13
N ASP A 80 0.93 -15.84 -14.30
CA ASP A 80 2.32 -16.20 -14.63
C ASP A 80 3.34 -15.43 -13.78
N GLN A 81 3.07 -14.15 -13.51
CA GLN A 81 3.91 -13.33 -12.64
C GLN A 81 3.83 -13.81 -11.19
N LEU A 82 2.63 -14.16 -10.73
CA LEU A 82 2.40 -14.73 -9.41
C LEU A 82 3.15 -16.05 -9.25
N LYS A 83 3.07 -16.94 -10.25
CA LYS A 83 3.81 -18.21 -10.27
C LYS A 83 5.30 -18.00 -10.05
N LYS A 84 5.94 -17.13 -10.85
CA LYS A 84 7.38 -16.83 -10.73
C LYS A 84 7.76 -16.25 -9.37
N THR A 85 6.88 -15.44 -8.78
CA THR A 85 7.09 -14.83 -7.47
C THR A 85 6.99 -15.87 -6.34
N LEU A 86 5.98 -16.73 -6.41
CA LEU A 86 5.79 -17.83 -5.46
C LEU A 86 6.89 -18.88 -5.54
N GLU A 87 7.41 -19.18 -6.74
CA GLU A 87 8.56 -20.08 -6.90
C GLU A 87 9.83 -19.55 -6.23
N LYS A 88 10.03 -18.22 -6.23
CA LYS A 88 11.16 -17.56 -5.56
C LYS A 88 10.96 -17.47 -4.04
N ASN A 89 9.72 -17.37 -3.57
CA ASN A 89 9.41 -17.29 -2.15
C ASN A 89 9.59 -18.67 -1.48
N LYS A 90 10.61 -18.82 -0.64
CA LYS A 90 10.88 -20.07 0.08
C LYS A 90 10.27 -20.15 1.48
N LYS A 91 9.44 -19.18 1.89
CA LYS A 91 8.83 -19.17 3.22
C LYS A 91 7.81 -20.31 3.36
N LEU A 92 6.98 -20.56 2.36
CA LEU A 92 6.01 -21.67 2.36
C LEU A 92 6.37 -22.73 1.32
N GLY A 93 5.89 -23.96 1.53
CA GLY A 93 6.10 -25.09 0.63
C GLY A 93 5.18 -25.04 -0.60
N TRP A 94 5.28 -23.98 -1.41
CA TRP A 94 4.44 -23.80 -2.60
C TRP A 94 4.59 -24.99 -3.54
N THR A 95 3.48 -25.65 -3.84
CA THR A 95 3.43 -26.82 -4.71
C THR A 95 2.41 -26.58 -5.82
N PHE A 96 2.89 -26.38 -7.04
CA PHE A 96 2.02 -26.14 -8.19
C PHE A 96 1.42 -27.46 -8.68
N VAL A 97 0.10 -27.54 -8.71
CA VAL A 97 -0.68 -28.74 -9.07
C VAL A 97 -1.96 -28.33 -9.79
N SER A 98 -2.66 -29.29 -10.40
CA SER A 98 -4.00 -29.03 -10.93
C SER A 98 -5.00 -28.75 -9.81
N GLU A 99 -6.08 -28.03 -10.11
CA GLU A 99 -7.15 -27.72 -9.17
C GLU A 99 -7.72 -28.98 -8.48
N ASP A 100 -7.95 -30.05 -9.25
CA ASP A 100 -8.44 -31.33 -8.73
C ASP A 100 -7.47 -31.99 -7.74
N GLU A 101 -6.17 -31.94 -8.02
CA GLU A 101 -5.15 -32.44 -7.10
C GLU A 101 -5.04 -31.55 -5.87
N ALA A 102 -5.16 -30.23 -6.03
CA ALA A 102 -5.16 -29.27 -4.93
C ALA A 102 -6.32 -29.58 -3.96
N LYS A 103 -7.55 -29.69 -4.48
CA LYS A 103 -8.76 -30.00 -3.69
C LYS A 103 -8.66 -31.35 -2.98
N LYS A 104 -8.23 -32.41 -3.68
CA LYS A 104 -8.05 -33.74 -3.07
C LYS A 104 -6.92 -33.75 -2.04
N GLY A 105 -5.82 -33.06 -2.34
CA GLY A 105 -4.65 -32.98 -1.48
C GLY A 105 -4.91 -32.20 -0.19
N VAL A 106 -5.70 -31.13 -0.25
CA VAL A 106 -6.19 -30.43 0.95
C VAL A 106 -7.10 -31.35 1.76
N LYS A 107 -8.10 -32.00 1.15
CA LYS A 107 -9.03 -32.91 1.86
C LYS A 107 -8.31 -34.09 2.56
N SER A 108 -7.32 -34.69 1.89
CA SER A 108 -6.53 -35.81 2.42
C SER A 108 -5.44 -35.39 3.41
N GLY A 109 -5.13 -34.10 3.49
CA GLY A 109 -4.06 -33.54 4.31
C GLY A 109 -2.65 -33.67 3.72
N LYS A 110 -2.53 -34.02 2.43
CA LYS A 110 -1.28 -33.89 1.66
C LYS A 110 -0.84 -32.43 1.56
N TYR A 111 -1.78 -31.50 1.50
CA TYR A 111 -1.58 -30.05 1.56
C TYR A 111 -2.35 -29.46 2.73
N TYR A 112 -1.80 -28.43 3.37
CA TYR A 112 -2.46 -27.72 4.46
C TYR A 112 -3.52 -26.74 3.94
N ALA A 113 -3.26 -26.14 2.78
CA ALA A 113 -4.17 -25.26 2.08
C ALA A 113 -3.96 -25.35 0.56
N SER A 114 -4.94 -24.85 -0.20
CA SER A 114 -4.84 -24.63 -1.63
C SER A 114 -5.27 -23.22 -2.00
N ILE A 115 -4.62 -22.67 -3.01
CA ILE A 115 -4.96 -21.40 -3.65
C ILE A 115 -5.23 -21.70 -5.11
N HIS A 116 -6.40 -21.28 -5.59
CA HIS A 116 -6.80 -21.42 -6.98
C HIS A 116 -7.01 -20.04 -7.59
N ILE A 117 -6.32 -19.77 -8.69
CA ILE A 117 -6.45 -18.57 -9.51
C ILE A 117 -7.29 -18.96 -10.74
N PRO A 118 -8.53 -18.44 -10.87
CA PRO A 118 -9.42 -18.72 -11.98
C PRO A 118 -8.88 -18.25 -13.34
N LYS A 119 -9.53 -18.69 -14.42
CA LYS A 119 -9.14 -18.43 -15.81
C LYS A 119 -9.26 -16.98 -16.25
N ASP A 120 -10.29 -16.31 -15.75
CA ASP A 120 -10.70 -14.94 -16.02
C ASP A 120 -10.00 -13.92 -15.10
N PHE A 121 -9.08 -14.37 -14.25
CA PHE A 121 -8.47 -13.54 -13.21
C PHE A 121 -7.77 -12.28 -13.77
N SER A 122 -6.92 -12.42 -14.80
CA SER A 122 -6.27 -11.27 -15.42
C SER A 122 -7.26 -10.37 -16.17
N GLU A 123 -8.32 -10.94 -16.75
CA GLU A 123 -9.36 -10.21 -17.50
C GLU A 123 -10.17 -9.33 -16.55
N ASP A 124 -10.58 -9.89 -15.41
CA ASP A 124 -11.25 -9.16 -14.33
C ASP A 124 -10.38 -8.05 -13.75
N MET A 125 -9.06 -8.27 -13.64
CA MET A 125 -8.13 -7.24 -13.16
C MET A 125 -8.04 -6.05 -14.11
N VAL A 126 -7.95 -6.27 -15.43
CA VAL A 126 -7.83 -5.18 -16.42
C VAL A 126 -9.17 -4.53 -16.77
N SER A 127 -10.28 -5.13 -16.32
CA SER A 127 -11.64 -4.65 -16.52
C SER A 127 -11.87 -3.19 -16.07
N VAL A 128 -11.05 -2.66 -15.15
CA VAL A 128 -11.14 -1.26 -14.69
C VAL A 128 -10.81 -0.23 -15.77
N VAL A 129 -10.06 -0.62 -16.80
CA VAL A 129 -9.69 0.22 -17.94
C VAL A 129 -10.72 0.09 -19.07
N ASN A 130 -11.63 -0.88 -18.96
CA ASN A 130 -12.70 -1.17 -19.91
C ASN A 130 -14.07 -0.76 -19.30
N ASP A 131 -15.10 -0.61 -20.13
CA ASP A 131 -16.41 -0.08 -19.69
C ASP A 131 -17.20 -0.99 -18.70
N ASN A 132 -16.75 -2.23 -18.46
CA ASN A 132 -17.41 -3.20 -17.57
C ASN A 132 -16.45 -3.64 -16.44
N VAL A 133 -16.62 -3.09 -15.24
CA VAL A 133 -15.78 -3.41 -14.08
C VAL A 133 -16.24 -4.70 -13.39
N THR A 134 -15.39 -5.73 -13.39
CA THR A 134 -15.57 -6.98 -12.64
C THR A 134 -14.50 -7.10 -11.55
N LYS A 135 -14.83 -7.76 -10.43
CA LYS A 135 -13.90 -7.95 -9.31
C LYS A 135 -13.23 -9.31 -9.41
N PRO A 136 -11.90 -9.38 -9.49
CA PRO A 136 -11.17 -10.65 -9.58
C PRO A 136 -11.23 -11.41 -8.25
N THR A 137 -11.42 -12.72 -8.33
CA THR A 137 -11.54 -13.59 -7.16
C THR A 137 -10.41 -14.62 -7.08
N ILE A 138 -10.01 -14.98 -5.86
CA ILE A 138 -9.05 -16.07 -5.59
C ILE A 138 -9.73 -17.06 -4.66
N ASP A 139 -9.69 -18.34 -5.03
CA ASP A 139 -10.29 -19.41 -4.26
C ASP A 139 -9.26 -19.97 -3.27
N TYR A 140 -9.48 -19.74 -1.98
CA TYR A 140 -8.67 -20.30 -0.91
C TYR A 140 -9.42 -21.43 -0.21
N SER A 141 -8.76 -22.57 -0.02
CA SER A 141 -9.28 -23.69 0.78
C SER A 141 -8.24 -24.16 1.77
N VAL A 142 -8.66 -24.55 2.97
CA VAL A 142 -7.75 -24.92 4.06
C VAL A 142 -8.25 -26.16 4.78
N ASN A 143 -7.31 -26.99 5.25
CA ASN A 143 -7.62 -28.15 6.09
C ASN A 143 -7.26 -27.85 7.55
N GLU A 144 -8.23 -27.33 8.29
CA GLU A 144 -8.08 -26.99 9.71
C GLU A 144 -7.90 -28.21 10.62
N LYS A 145 -8.22 -29.42 10.14
CA LYS A 145 -8.14 -30.66 10.94
C LYS A 145 -6.71 -31.06 11.26
N ILE A 146 -5.74 -30.74 10.41
CA ILE A 146 -4.36 -31.23 10.54
C ILE A 146 -3.66 -30.55 11.72
N ASN A 147 -3.87 -29.24 11.88
CA ASN A 147 -3.19 -28.44 12.88
C ASN A 147 -3.95 -27.13 13.12
N ALA A 148 -4.10 -26.72 14.38
CA ALA A 148 -4.87 -25.52 14.75
C ALA A 148 -4.20 -24.18 14.39
N ILE A 149 -2.89 -24.17 14.14
CA ILE A 149 -2.11 -22.95 13.83
C ILE A 149 -1.88 -22.81 12.32
N ALA A 150 -1.81 -23.93 11.59
CA ALA A 150 -1.55 -23.92 10.14
C ALA A 150 -2.55 -23.08 9.31
N PRO A 151 -3.85 -23.01 9.62
CA PRO A 151 -4.77 -22.13 8.92
C PRO A 151 -4.35 -20.67 8.99
N LYS A 152 -3.97 -20.17 10.18
CA LYS A 152 -3.47 -18.80 10.34
C LYS A 152 -2.18 -18.52 9.59
N MET A 153 -1.27 -19.50 9.53
CA MET A 153 -0.02 -19.36 8.77
C MET A 153 -0.28 -19.34 7.25
N THR A 154 -1.17 -20.20 6.77
CA THR A 154 -1.50 -20.27 5.33
C THR A 154 -2.41 -19.12 4.87
N GLU A 155 -3.30 -18.63 5.73
CA GLU A 155 -4.12 -17.43 5.52
C GLU A 155 -3.23 -16.17 5.42
N SER A 156 -2.21 -16.05 6.27
CA SER A 156 -1.20 -14.99 6.15
C SER A 156 -0.41 -15.10 4.83
N GLY A 157 -0.10 -16.32 4.39
CA GLY A 157 0.47 -16.58 3.06
C GLY A 157 -0.45 -16.14 1.92
N ALA A 158 -1.74 -16.46 1.98
CA ALA A 158 -2.75 -16.04 1.01
C ALA A 158 -2.94 -14.51 1.00
N THR A 159 -2.95 -13.87 2.17
CA THR A 159 -3.02 -12.41 2.31
C THR A 159 -1.79 -11.74 1.70
N THR A 160 -0.60 -12.33 1.87
CA THR A 160 0.64 -11.84 1.25
C THR A 160 0.53 -11.89 -0.28
N ILE A 161 -0.07 -12.96 -0.83
CA ILE A 161 -0.35 -13.08 -2.26
C ILE A 161 -1.31 -11.98 -2.74
N VAL A 162 -2.43 -11.78 -2.05
CA VAL A 162 -3.42 -10.74 -2.40
C VAL A 162 -2.80 -9.34 -2.37
N ASN A 163 -1.99 -9.04 -1.35
CA ASN A 163 -1.29 -7.76 -1.23
C ASN A 163 -0.26 -7.56 -2.35
N GLN A 164 0.47 -8.62 -2.69
CA GLN A 164 1.47 -8.55 -3.77
C GLN A 164 0.81 -8.36 -5.13
N ILE A 165 -0.30 -9.06 -5.41
CA ILE A 165 -1.10 -8.87 -6.62
C ILE A 165 -1.64 -7.43 -6.70
N SER A 166 -2.17 -6.91 -5.59
CA SER A 166 -2.70 -5.54 -5.54
C SER A 166 -1.62 -4.49 -5.80
N SER A 167 -0.42 -4.67 -5.23
CA SER A 167 0.72 -3.79 -5.47
C SER A 167 1.21 -3.84 -6.92
N GLU A 168 1.32 -5.02 -7.52
CA GLU A 168 1.76 -5.16 -8.92
C GLU A 168 0.76 -4.53 -9.89
N PHE A 169 -0.54 -4.65 -9.61
CA PHE A 169 -1.58 -4.00 -10.39
C PHE A 169 -1.51 -2.48 -10.34
N VAL A 170 -1.48 -1.90 -9.13
CA VAL A 170 -1.38 -0.45 -8.95
C VAL A 170 -0.09 0.08 -9.57
N GLY A 171 1.01 -0.67 -9.46
CA GLY A 171 2.29 -0.35 -10.09
C GLY A 171 2.20 -0.33 -11.62
N THR A 172 1.60 -1.37 -12.22
CA THR A 172 1.46 -1.51 -13.68
C THR A 172 0.59 -0.39 -14.27
N VAL A 173 -0.55 -0.10 -13.66
CA VAL A 173 -1.45 0.98 -14.10
C VAL A 173 -0.79 2.36 -13.92
N SER A 174 -0.15 2.59 -12.77
CA SER A 174 0.54 3.88 -12.51
C SER A 174 1.70 4.10 -13.47
N LYS A 175 2.45 3.04 -13.80
CA LYS A 175 3.55 3.10 -14.76
C LYS A 175 3.05 3.47 -16.16
N ALA A 176 1.97 2.85 -16.63
CA ALA A 176 1.39 3.15 -17.93
C ALA A 176 0.97 4.63 -18.07
N VAL A 177 0.36 5.21 -17.02
CA VAL A 177 -0.04 6.62 -16.99
C VAL A 177 1.18 7.57 -16.90
N LEU A 178 2.15 7.26 -16.05
CA LEU A 178 3.34 8.09 -15.83
C LEU A 178 4.31 8.07 -17.02
N GLU A 179 4.38 6.97 -17.79
CA GLU A 179 5.17 6.91 -19.03
C GLU A 179 4.68 7.91 -20.09
N GLU A 180 3.37 8.15 -20.19
CA GLU A 180 2.82 9.14 -21.12
C GLU A 180 3.14 10.58 -20.69
N PHE A 181 3.08 10.89 -19.38
CA PHE A 181 3.52 12.20 -18.88
C PHE A 181 5.02 12.44 -19.07
N ASN A 182 5.85 11.43 -18.80
CA ASN A 182 7.30 11.51 -18.97
C ASN A 182 7.70 11.71 -20.44
N LYS A 183 6.99 11.06 -21.37
CA LYS A 183 7.21 11.25 -22.82
C LYS A 183 6.94 12.69 -23.25
N ALA A 184 5.82 13.28 -22.81
CA ALA A 184 5.51 14.69 -23.09
C ALA A 184 6.58 15.64 -22.50
N GLY A 185 7.12 15.32 -21.33
CA GLY A 185 8.24 16.06 -20.73
C GLY A 185 9.56 15.93 -21.50
N ILE A 186 9.89 14.73 -22.00
CA ILE A 186 11.09 14.44 -22.80
C ILE A 186 11.04 15.16 -24.14
N ASP A 187 9.90 15.11 -24.84
CA ASP A 187 9.73 15.78 -26.14
C ASP A 187 9.91 17.30 -25.98
N LEU A 188 9.40 17.88 -24.89
CA LEU A 188 9.57 19.31 -24.58
C LEU A 188 11.02 19.66 -24.15
N GLU A 189 11.71 18.77 -23.44
CA GLU A 189 13.12 18.96 -23.05
C GLU A 189 14.07 18.88 -24.24
N ASN A 190 13.83 17.93 -25.16
CA ASN A 190 14.63 17.74 -26.37
C ASN A 190 14.59 18.97 -27.29
N GLU A 191 13.47 19.70 -27.29
CA GLU A 191 13.29 20.93 -28.07
C GLU A 191 13.71 22.20 -27.32
N LEU A 192 14.05 22.11 -26.02
CA LEU A 192 14.50 23.24 -25.22
C LEU A 192 15.79 23.91 -25.76
N PRO A 193 16.82 23.16 -26.21
CA PRO A 193 17.98 23.75 -26.89
C PRO A 193 17.60 24.52 -28.15
N THR A 194 16.65 24.00 -28.94
CA THR A 194 16.13 24.65 -30.15
C THR A 194 15.47 25.98 -29.81
N ILE A 195 14.59 25.99 -28.79
CA ILE A 195 13.90 27.19 -28.28
C ILE A 195 14.91 28.23 -27.76
N ARG A 196 15.93 27.79 -26.99
CA ARG A 196 16.99 28.67 -26.48
C ARG A 196 17.90 29.22 -27.57
N ARG A 197 18.20 28.41 -28.59
CA ARG A 197 19.02 28.82 -29.74
C ARG A 197 18.28 29.88 -30.55
N LEU A 198 16.99 29.70 -30.79
CA LEU A 198 16.12 30.67 -31.47
C LEU A 198 16.06 32.00 -30.70
N LYS A 199 15.83 31.95 -29.39
CA LYS A 199 15.92 33.12 -28.51
C LYS A 199 17.26 33.85 -28.68
N THR A 200 18.37 33.14 -28.52
CA THR A 200 19.73 33.70 -28.62
C THR A 200 19.95 34.36 -29.97
N LYS A 201 19.49 33.74 -31.06
CA LYS A 201 19.63 34.26 -32.42
C LYS A 201 18.79 35.51 -32.66
N VAL A 202 17.56 35.57 -32.17
CA VAL A 202 16.71 36.76 -32.27
C VAL A 202 17.34 37.95 -31.54
N PHE A 203 17.90 37.74 -30.33
CA PHE A 203 18.62 38.79 -29.60
C PHE A 203 19.92 39.21 -30.30
N GLN A 204 20.69 38.26 -30.89
CA GLN A 204 21.88 38.60 -31.67
C GLN A 204 21.55 39.48 -32.88
N VAL A 205 20.45 39.20 -33.59
CA VAL A 205 19.99 40.04 -34.71
C VAL A 205 19.55 41.41 -34.18
N GLN A 206 18.83 41.45 -33.06
CA GLN A 206 18.41 42.70 -32.40
C GLN A 206 19.61 43.58 -32.03
N ASP A 207 20.63 43.01 -31.41
CA ASP A 207 21.85 43.71 -30.98
C ASP A 207 22.65 44.26 -32.16
N ALA A 208 22.57 43.63 -33.34
CA ALA A 208 23.23 44.06 -34.56
C ALA A 208 22.45 45.15 -35.35
N LEU A 209 21.16 45.37 -35.07
CA LEU A 209 20.32 46.36 -35.78
C LEU A 209 20.86 47.80 -35.75
N PRO A 210 21.38 48.33 -34.62
CA PRO A 210 21.91 49.69 -34.57
C PRO A 210 23.11 49.90 -35.52
N GLU A 211 23.92 48.85 -35.67
CA GLU A 211 25.09 48.88 -36.54
C GLU A 211 24.69 48.81 -38.02
N LEU A 212 23.74 47.94 -38.37
CA LEU A 212 23.10 47.90 -39.69
C LEU A 212 22.46 49.24 -40.09
N LYS A 213 21.77 49.90 -39.15
CA LYS A 213 21.16 51.24 -39.35
C LYS A 213 22.21 52.31 -39.63
N LYS A 214 23.34 52.27 -38.92
CA LYS A 214 24.44 53.20 -39.13
C LYS A 214 25.05 53.03 -40.53
N MET A 215 25.24 51.79 -40.96
CA MET A 215 25.73 51.46 -42.31
C MET A 215 24.75 51.90 -43.40
N GLY A 216 23.46 51.62 -43.23
CA GLY A 216 22.42 52.08 -44.16
C GLY A 216 22.35 53.61 -44.25
N ALA A 217 22.46 54.31 -43.12
CA ALA A 217 22.49 55.77 -43.09
C ALA A 217 23.73 56.36 -43.79
N GLU A 218 24.87 55.66 -43.77
CA GLU A 218 26.06 56.02 -44.54
C GLU A 218 25.82 55.85 -46.04
N ALA A 219 25.21 54.73 -46.48
CA ALA A 219 24.82 54.54 -47.88
C ALA A 219 23.89 55.65 -48.39
N VAL A 220 22.88 56.05 -47.60
CA VAL A 220 21.99 57.17 -47.92
C VAL A 220 22.74 58.50 -48.04
N LYS A 221 23.69 58.78 -47.15
CA LYS A 221 24.51 59.99 -47.22
C LYS A 221 25.37 60.04 -48.48
N ILE A 222 25.90 58.89 -48.92
CA ILE A 222 26.67 58.78 -50.16
C ILE A 222 25.76 59.06 -51.36
N GLU A 223 24.55 58.49 -51.39
CA GLU A 223 23.58 58.71 -52.48
C GLU A 223 23.16 60.17 -52.62
N VAL A 224 22.92 60.88 -51.51
CA VAL A 224 22.52 62.31 -51.55
C VAL A 224 23.59 63.18 -52.19
N LYS A 225 24.88 62.84 -52.04
CA LYS A 225 26.01 63.58 -52.64
C LYS A 225 26.30 63.15 -54.08
N LEU A 226 25.68 62.07 -54.54
CA LEU A 226 25.95 61.44 -55.82
C LEU A 226 25.60 62.33 -57.04
N PRO A 227 24.50 63.12 -57.06
CA PRO A 227 24.21 64.01 -58.18
C PRO A 227 25.25 65.12 -58.35
N GLU A 228 25.77 65.67 -57.25
CA GLU A 228 26.86 66.64 -57.27
C GLU A 228 28.13 65.98 -57.85
N LEU A 229 28.47 64.79 -57.35
CA LEU A 229 29.61 64.01 -57.84
C LEU A 229 29.49 63.71 -59.34
N LYS A 230 28.32 63.29 -59.82
CA LYS A 230 28.03 63.02 -61.23
C LYS A 230 28.15 64.28 -62.09
N ALA A 231 27.59 65.40 -61.65
CA ALA A 231 27.72 66.66 -62.35
C ALA A 231 29.19 67.08 -62.50
N LYS A 232 30.00 66.90 -61.44
CA LYS A 232 31.44 67.21 -61.46
C LYS A 232 32.26 66.22 -62.27
N ALA A 233 31.93 64.93 -62.23
CA ALA A 233 32.52 63.91 -63.08
C ALA A 233 32.26 64.20 -64.56
N ASN A 234 31.06 64.63 -64.92
CA ASN A 234 30.71 65.06 -66.28
C ASN A 234 31.46 66.33 -66.72
N GLN A 235 31.87 67.21 -65.81
CA GLN A 235 32.74 68.36 -66.17
C GLN A 235 34.13 67.90 -66.65
N VAL A 236 34.63 66.78 -66.13
CA VAL A 236 35.90 66.16 -66.59
C VAL A 236 35.73 65.58 -68.01
N VAL A 237 34.53 65.11 -68.34
CA VAL A 237 34.16 64.63 -69.69
C VAL A 237 34.05 65.81 -70.68
N GLU A 238 33.36 66.90 -70.30
CA GLU A 238 33.23 68.11 -71.14
C GLU A 238 34.58 68.79 -71.45
N LEU A 239 35.58 68.63 -70.57
CA LEU A 239 36.96 69.10 -70.76
C LEU A 239 37.64 68.46 -71.97
N ASN A 240 37.24 67.25 -72.37
CA ASN A 240 37.78 66.53 -73.53
C ASN A 240 37.23 67.07 -74.87
N GLU A 241 35.99 67.58 -74.89
CA GLU A 241 35.33 68.06 -76.11
C GLU A 241 35.74 69.50 -76.51
N LYS A 242 36.36 70.27 -75.60
CA LYS A 242 36.68 71.70 -75.78
C LYS A 242 38.18 72.04 -75.81
N ILE A 243 39.02 71.06 -76.14
CA ILE A 243 40.49 71.19 -76.18
C ILE A 243 41.00 72.40 -77.01
N PRO A 244 40.37 72.83 -78.13
CA PRO A 244 40.89 73.95 -78.91
C PRO A 244 40.68 75.37 -78.32
N GLU A 245 39.88 75.56 -77.26
CA GLU A 245 39.56 76.90 -76.70
C GLU A 245 40.10 77.10 -75.26
N LEU A 246 41.41 76.83 -75.09
CA LEU A 246 42.13 76.77 -73.82
C LEU A 246 42.52 78.14 -73.20
N ASN A 247 41.63 79.13 -73.14
CA ASN A 247 41.90 80.38 -72.40
C ASN A 247 40.80 80.83 -71.42
N LYS A 248 39.82 79.96 -71.14
CA LYS A 248 38.86 80.12 -70.03
C LYS A 248 38.69 78.88 -69.15
N ALA A 249 39.47 77.82 -69.37
CA ALA A 249 39.33 76.53 -68.70
C ALA A 249 40.09 76.41 -67.36
N THR A 250 40.68 77.49 -66.84
CA THR A 250 41.56 77.44 -65.66
C THR A 250 40.81 77.32 -64.33
N GLU A 251 39.55 77.76 -64.26
CA GLU A 251 38.74 77.67 -63.02
C GLU A 251 38.11 76.29 -62.80
N ASN A 252 37.72 75.58 -63.86
CA ASN A 252 36.95 74.33 -63.72
C ASN A 252 37.81 73.14 -63.26
N VAL A 253 39.06 73.03 -63.71
CA VAL A 253 39.98 71.96 -63.27
C VAL A 253 40.36 72.13 -61.79
N PHE A 254 40.57 73.37 -61.35
CA PHE A 254 40.87 73.69 -59.95
C PHE A 254 39.70 73.38 -59.01
N LEU A 255 38.46 73.63 -59.47
CA LEU A 255 37.26 73.25 -58.74
C LEU A 255 37.13 71.73 -58.55
N VAL A 256 37.55 70.91 -59.52
CA VAL A 256 37.55 69.44 -59.39
C VAL A 256 38.66 68.97 -58.44
N GLU A 257 39.88 69.53 -58.54
CA GLU A 257 41.00 69.16 -57.66
C GLU A 257 40.70 69.45 -56.18
N GLN A 258 40.09 70.59 -55.85
CA GLN A 258 39.70 70.95 -54.48
C GLN A 258 38.72 69.95 -53.84
N GLN A 259 37.96 69.21 -54.64
CA GLN A 259 36.97 68.25 -54.14
C GLN A 259 37.49 66.81 -54.05
N LEU A 260 38.69 66.50 -54.55
CA LEU A 260 39.31 65.18 -54.44
C LEU A 260 39.34 64.61 -53.00
N PRO A 261 39.61 65.41 -51.94
CA PRO A 261 39.53 64.91 -50.57
C PRO A 261 38.14 64.43 -50.14
N LYS A 262 37.06 65.01 -50.69
CA LYS A 262 35.70 64.55 -50.39
C LYS A 262 35.39 63.22 -51.08
N ILE A 263 35.94 62.99 -52.27
CA ILE A 263 35.82 61.72 -52.98
C ILE A 263 36.65 60.63 -52.28
N ASP A 264 37.84 60.97 -51.77
CA ASP A 264 38.63 60.07 -50.91
C ASP A 264 37.85 59.63 -49.67
N GLN A 265 37.16 60.57 -49.01
CA GLN A 265 36.35 60.27 -47.84
C GLN A 265 35.20 59.32 -48.18
N LEU A 266 34.46 59.57 -49.27
CA LEU A 266 33.39 58.70 -49.74
C LEU A 266 33.89 57.29 -50.09
N GLY A 267 35.06 57.20 -50.73
CA GLY A 267 35.67 55.92 -51.04
C GLY A 267 36.09 55.13 -49.80
N GLN A 268 36.66 55.80 -48.79
CA GLN A 268 36.97 55.18 -47.50
C GLN A 268 35.72 54.65 -46.80
N ASP A 269 34.61 55.41 -46.83
CA ASP A 269 33.33 54.99 -46.26
C ASP A 269 32.82 53.69 -46.94
N ILE A 270 32.97 53.57 -48.26
CA ILE A 270 32.61 52.36 -49.02
C ILE A 270 33.48 51.15 -48.63
N LEU A 271 34.76 51.36 -48.32
CA LEU A 271 35.65 50.27 -47.86
C LEU A 271 35.29 49.77 -46.47
N VAL A 272 34.78 50.64 -45.59
CA VAL A 272 34.25 50.24 -44.28
C VAL A 272 33.01 49.36 -44.47
N LEU A 273 32.11 49.74 -45.39
CA LEU A 273 30.94 48.93 -45.73
C LEU A 273 31.32 47.56 -46.30
N GLN A 274 32.34 47.50 -47.17
CA GLN A 274 32.83 46.24 -47.74
C GLN A 274 33.36 45.26 -46.68
N LYS A 275 34.13 45.75 -45.70
CA LYS A 275 34.71 44.91 -44.64
C LYS A 275 33.66 44.23 -43.76
N LYS A 276 32.44 44.76 -43.71
CA LYS A 276 31.34 44.25 -42.88
C LYS A 276 30.41 43.27 -43.58
N ILE A 277 30.65 42.97 -44.86
CA ILE A 277 29.87 42.00 -45.64
C ILE A 277 29.73 40.62 -44.95
N PRO A 278 30.77 40.03 -44.31
CA PRO A 278 30.64 38.73 -43.65
C PRO A 278 29.62 38.72 -42.50
N GLU A 279 29.55 39.79 -41.71
CA GLU A 279 28.58 39.93 -40.61
C GLU A 279 27.15 39.98 -41.15
N ILE A 280 26.93 40.68 -42.29
CA ILE A 280 25.63 40.75 -42.95
C ILE A 280 25.17 39.37 -43.46
N LYS A 281 26.08 38.56 -44.02
CA LYS A 281 25.76 37.19 -44.46
C LYS A 281 25.38 36.27 -43.30
N GLN A 282 26.08 36.37 -42.17
CA GLN A 282 25.80 35.56 -40.99
C GLN A 282 24.42 35.86 -40.37
N ILE A 283 24.01 37.14 -40.40
CA ILE A 283 22.67 37.57 -39.98
C ILE A 283 21.61 36.99 -40.91
N ALA A 284 21.83 37.03 -42.23
CA ALA A 284 20.93 36.46 -43.24
C ALA A 284 20.70 34.95 -43.07
N GLU A 285 21.78 34.19 -42.85
CA GLU A 285 21.70 32.73 -42.62
C GLU A 285 20.94 32.42 -41.32
N SER A 286 21.14 33.21 -40.26
CA SER A 286 20.44 33.03 -38.98
C SER A 286 18.93 33.29 -39.11
N VAL A 287 18.51 34.23 -39.95
CA VAL A 287 17.08 34.51 -40.22
C VAL A 287 16.44 33.35 -41.00
N LYS A 288 17.15 32.81 -42.00
CA LYS A 288 16.68 31.66 -42.80
C LYS A 288 16.50 30.38 -41.98
N GLU A 289 17.43 30.06 -41.09
CA GLU A 289 17.35 28.87 -40.24
C GLU A 289 16.18 28.93 -39.25
N VAL A 290 15.80 30.12 -38.80
CA VAL A 290 14.63 30.35 -37.93
C VAL A 290 13.32 30.11 -38.70
N ASP A 291 13.25 30.55 -39.95
CA ASP A 291 12.10 30.38 -40.84
C ASP A 291 11.84 28.89 -41.18
N GLU A 292 12.88 28.16 -41.56
CA GLU A 292 12.79 26.73 -41.92
C GLU A 292 12.27 25.85 -40.78
N ASN A 293 12.58 26.20 -39.52
CA ASN A 293 12.16 25.43 -38.34
C ASN A 293 10.83 25.90 -37.72
N PHE A 294 10.23 26.96 -38.24
CA PHE A 294 9.01 27.57 -37.68
C PHE A 294 7.79 26.64 -37.77
N GLY A 295 7.74 25.79 -38.80
CA GLY A 295 6.67 24.80 -39.01
C GLY A 295 6.55 23.79 -37.86
N THR A 296 7.68 23.34 -37.31
CA THR A 296 7.71 22.41 -36.17
C THR A 296 7.16 23.08 -34.92
N ILE A 297 7.54 24.34 -34.66
CA ILE A 297 7.05 25.12 -33.51
C ILE A 297 5.53 25.27 -33.57
N LYS A 298 5.00 25.60 -34.76
CA LYS A 298 3.55 25.71 -34.97
C LYS A 298 2.82 24.40 -34.68
N LYS A 299 3.39 23.27 -35.10
CA LYS A 299 2.82 21.96 -34.80
C LYS A 299 2.83 21.67 -33.29
N THR A 300 3.96 21.84 -32.61
CA THR A 300 4.08 21.56 -31.17
C THR A 300 3.13 22.41 -30.33
N VAL A 301 2.95 23.68 -30.68
CA VAL A 301 2.00 24.57 -29.98
C VAL A 301 0.56 24.14 -30.23
N ASN A 302 0.20 23.78 -31.47
CA ASN A 302 -1.14 23.27 -31.79
C ASN A 302 -1.44 21.97 -31.01
N ASP A 303 -0.48 21.05 -30.96
CA ASP A 303 -0.62 19.79 -30.23
C ASP A 303 -0.79 20.06 -28.73
N ALA A 304 -0.02 20.99 -28.14
CA ALA A 304 -0.18 21.41 -26.75
C ALA A 304 -1.54 22.07 -26.45
N VAL A 305 -2.06 22.92 -27.35
CA VAL A 305 -3.42 23.51 -27.21
C VAL A 305 -4.49 22.41 -27.23
N ASN A 306 -4.37 21.44 -28.14
CA ASN A 306 -5.34 20.36 -28.27
C ASN A 306 -5.31 19.42 -27.05
N GLU A 307 -4.13 18.99 -26.61
CA GLU A 307 -3.99 18.08 -25.47
C GLU A 307 -4.40 18.75 -24.14
N SER A 308 -4.07 20.02 -23.94
CA SER A 308 -4.57 20.78 -22.78
C SER A 308 -6.08 20.97 -22.81
N GLY A 309 -6.70 21.08 -23.99
CA GLY A 309 -8.16 21.09 -24.14
C GLY A 309 -8.82 19.79 -23.74
N LYS A 310 -8.29 18.65 -24.18
CA LYS A 310 -8.78 17.34 -23.76
C LYS A 310 -8.67 17.16 -22.24
N ALA A 311 -7.57 17.60 -21.64
CA ALA A 311 -7.38 17.54 -20.19
C ALA A 311 -8.42 18.40 -19.43
N LEU A 312 -8.75 19.58 -19.95
CA LEU A 312 -9.82 20.41 -19.39
C LEU A 312 -11.20 19.75 -19.52
N ASP A 313 -11.50 19.11 -20.66
CA ASP A 313 -12.77 18.39 -20.85
C ASP A 313 -12.94 17.24 -19.84
N VAL A 314 -11.85 16.51 -19.54
CA VAL A 314 -11.84 15.45 -18.53
C VAL A 314 -12.08 16.02 -17.13
N ILE A 315 -11.44 17.14 -16.78
CA ILE A 315 -11.65 17.79 -15.47
C ILE A 315 -13.07 18.34 -15.36
N ASP A 316 -13.60 18.93 -16.43
CA ASP A 316 -14.97 19.44 -16.48
C ASP A 316 -15.98 18.30 -16.29
N THR A 317 -15.75 17.16 -16.93
CA THR A 317 -16.55 15.94 -16.76
C THR A 317 -16.49 15.43 -15.31
N ALA A 318 -15.28 15.37 -14.72
CA ALA A 318 -15.10 14.96 -13.33
C ALA A 318 -15.79 15.93 -12.36
N MET A 319 -15.68 17.25 -12.58
CA MET A 319 -16.36 18.28 -11.78
C MET A 319 -17.89 18.21 -11.92
N ALA A 320 -18.41 17.89 -13.11
CA ALA A 320 -19.85 17.69 -13.32
C ALA A 320 -20.38 16.42 -12.64
N ALA A 321 -19.52 15.42 -12.43
CA ALA A 321 -19.86 14.21 -11.69
C ALA A 321 -19.90 14.44 -10.17
N ILE A 322 -19.16 15.41 -9.63
CA ILE A 322 -19.07 15.67 -8.17
C ILE A 322 -20.45 15.83 -7.50
N PRO A 323 -21.39 16.67 -7.99
CA PRO A 323 -22.71 16.80 -7.36
C PRO A 323 -23.50 15.48 -7.34
N THR A 324 -23.29 14.62 -8.34
CA THR A 324 -23.90 13.29 -8.40
C THR A 324 -23.28 12.37 -7.35
N VAL A 325 -21.96 12.36 -7.24
CA VAL A 325 -21.22 11.60 -6.21
C VAL A 325 -21.59 12.07 -4.80
N GLU A 326 -21.71 13.38 -4.59
CA GLU A 326 -22.16 13.98 -3.33
C GLU A 326 -23.59 13.56 -2.99
N LYS A 327 -24.50 13.63 -3.96
CA LYS A 327 -25.89 13.18 -3.79
C LYS A 327 -25.98 11.68 -3.52
N ILE A 328 -25.16 10.86 -4.16
CA ILE A 328 -25.05 9.42 -3.89
C ILE A 328 -24.53 9.19 -2.48
N ALA A 329 -23.51 9.93 -2.05
CA ALA A 329 -22.92 9.79 -0.73
C ALA A 329 -23.91 10.21 0.38
N GLN A 330 -24.63 11.32 0.18
CA GLN A 330 -25.66 11.82 1.12
C GLN A 330 -26.88 10.89 1.17
N ASN A 331 -27.46 10.54 0.02
CA ASN A 331 -28.61 9.66 -0.04
C ASN A 331 -28.26 8.25 0.42
N GLY A 332 -27.10 7.75 0.00
CA GLY A 332 -26.56 6.46 0.42
C GLY A 332 -26.45 6.38 1.94
N SER A 333 -25.92 7.42 2.59
CA SER A 333 -25.85 7.47 4.06
C SER A 333 -27.25 7.39 4.68
N GLY A 334 -28.20 8.19 4.18
CA GLY A 334 -29.58 8.16 4.68
C GLY A 334 -30.32 6.85 4.42
N TYR A 335 -29.97 6.10 3.37
CA TYR A 335 -30.48 4.75 3.14
C TYR A 335 -29.84 3.74 4.09
N VAL A 336 -28.53 3.81 4.29
CA VAL A 336 -27.82 2.93 5.22
C VAL A 336 -28.35 3.10 6.64
N ASP A 337 -28.61 4.32 7.10
CA ASP A 337 -29.24 4.58 8.40
C ASP A 337 -30.62 3.92 8.51
N LYS A 338 -31.49 4.10 7.52
CA LYS A 338 -32.84 3.49 7.50
C LYS A 338 -32.79 1.96 7.46
N VAL A 339 -31.86 1.39 6.69
CA VAL A 339 -31.72 -0.07 6.59
C VAL A 339 -31.08 -0.62 7.86
N SER A 340 -30.17 0.12 8.51
CA SER A 340 -29.61 -0.21 9.82
C SER A 340 -30.68 -0.20 10.90
N ASP A 341 -31.53 0.83 10.94
CA ASP A 341 -32.68 0.91 11.86
C ASP A 341 -33.65 -0.26 11.63
N PHE A 342 -33.94 -0.59 10.37
CA PHE A 342 -34.78 -1.73 10.00
C PHE A 342 -34.14 -3.07 10.39
N ALA A 343 -32.83 -3.24 10.20
CA ALA A 343 -32.10 -4.44 10.63
C ALA A 343 -32.12 -4.59 12.16
N ASP A 344 -31.96 -3.49 12.91
CA ASP A 344 -32.11 -3.46 14.36
C ASP A 344 -33.53 -3.84 14.80
N GLU A 345 -34.55 -3.38 14.08
CA GLU A 345 -35.95 -3.72 14.33
C GLU A 345 -36.25 -5.20 14.02
N ILE A 346 -35.67 -5.75 12.95
CA ILE A 346 -35.71 -7.20 12.66
C ILE A 346 -35.03 -7.99 13.77
N ASN A 347 -33.85 -7.58 14.23
CA ASN A 347 -33.12 -8.29 15.28
C ASN A 347 -33.92 -8.32 16.59
N LYS A 348 -34.51 -7.19 16.99
CA LYS A 348 -35.42 -7.10 18.14
C LYS A 348 -36.67 -7.96 17.95
N SER A 349 -37.26 -7.94 16.75
CA SER A 349 -38.43 -8.76 16.43
C SER A 349 -38.08 -10.25 16.48
N PHE A 350 -36.91 -10.64 15.99
CA PHE A 350 -36.44 -12.02 16.01
C PHE A 350 -36.20 -12.52 17.44
N ASP A 351 -35.68 -11.69 18.34
CA ASP A 351 -35.56 -12.03 19.76
C ASP A 351 -36.93 -12.38 20.41
N THR A 352 -38.04 -11.87 19.87
CA THR A 352 -39.40 -12.25 20.29
C THR A 352 -39.97 -13.44 19.52
N LEU A 353 -39.67 -13.56 18.23
CA LEU A 353 -40.18 -14.63 17.36
C LEU A 353 -39.51 -15.99 17.63
N ALA A 354 -38.22 -16.01 17.95
CA ALA A 354 -37.49 -17.25 18.18
C ALA A 354 -38.09 -18.09 19.33
N PRO A 355 -38.39 -17.53 20.52
CA PRO A 355 -39.12 -18.25 21.56
C PRO A 355 -40.50 -18.77 21.09
N ALA A 356 -41.24 -17.98 20.30
CA ALA A 356 -42.56 -18.38 19.81
C ALA A 356 -42.49 -19.57 18.82
N ILE A 357 -41.50 -19.57 17.92
CA ILE A 357 -41.25 -20.67 17.00
C ILE A 357 -40.89 -21.95 17.77
N LYS A 358 -40.00 -21.84 18.77
CA LYS A 358 -39.62 -22.96 19.64
C LYS A 358 -40.82 -23.51 20.42
N GLN A 359 -41.69 -22.63 20.92
CA GLN A 359 -42.90 -23.01 21.62
C GLN A 359 -43.84 -23.80 20.69
N ASN A 360 -44.03 -23.35 19.45
CA ASN A 360 -44.85 -24.06 18.46
C ASN A 360 -44.28 -25.45 18.14
N LEU A 361 -42.97 -25.58 17.97
CA LEU A 361 -42.29 -26.88 17.77
C LEU A 361 -42.48 -27.81 18.97
N THR A 362 -42.45 -27.26 20.19
CA THR A 362 -42.67 -28.02 21.42
C THR A 362 -44.12 -28.51 21.51
N LEU A 363 -45.10 -27.67 21.14
CA LEU A 363 -46.51 -28.06 21.09
C LEU A 363 -46.76 -29.16 20.05
N MET A 364 -46.16 -29.06 18.86
CA MET A 364 -46.19 -30.12 17.85
C MET A 364 -45.66 -31.44 18.41
N LYS A 365 -44.55 -31.39 19.16
CA LYS A 365 -43.95 -32.59 19.75
C LYS A 365 -44.87 -33.22 20.79
N GLN A 366 -45.41 -32.42 21.70
CA GLN A 366 -46.37 -32.88 22.72
C GLN A 366 -47.58 -33.56 22.09
N MET A 367 -48.07 -33.05 20.96
CA MET A 367 -49.18 -33.68 20.23
C MET A 367 -48.75 -35.00 19.57
N ALA A 368 -47.58 -35.08 18.94
CA ALA A 368 -47.04 -36.33 18.40
C ALA A 368 -46.88 -37.41 19.50
N ASP A 369 -46.36 -37.01 20.67
CA ASP A 369 -46.26 -37.87 21.85
C ASP A 369 -47.64 -38.31 22.34
N ASN A 370 -48.64 -37.42 22.36
CA ASN A 370 -50.00 -37.75 22.77
C ASN A 370 -50.66 -38.76 21.82
N ILE A 371 -50.45 -38.63 20.50
CA ILE A 371 -50.94 -39.61 19.52
C ILE A 371 -50.33 -40.98 19.79
N TYR A 372 -49.03 -41.05 20.09
CA TYR A 372 -48.39 -42.30 20.49
C TYR A 372 -49.02 -42.90 21.75
N GLN A 373 -49.25 -42.10 22.80
CA GLN A 373 -49.83 -42.57 24.07
C GLN A 373 -51.26 -43.11 23.90
N VAL A 374 -52.12 -42.41 23.16
CA VAL A 374 -53.49 -42.88 22.92
C VAL A 374 -53.51 -44.12 22.03
N THR A 375 -52.62 -44.20 21.04
CA THR A 375 -52.50 -45.41 20.21
C THR A 375 -52.09 -46.62 21.05
N GLU A 376 -51.14 -46.48 21.98
CA GLU A 376 -50.79 -47.53 22.95
C GLU A 376 -51.95 -47.86 23.91
N ALA A 377 -52.72 -46.86 24.36
CA ALA A 377 -53.87 -47.09 25.21
C ALA A 377 -54.98 -47.87 24.49
N ILE A 378 -55.20 -47.62 23.19
CA ILE A 378 -56.10 -48.40 22.32
C ILE A 378 -55.56 -49.83 22.17
N LYS A 379 -54.27 -49.97 21.85
CA LYS A 379 -53.62 -51.27 21.65
C LYS A 379 -53.69 -52.17 22.89
N ASN A 380 -53.47 -51.60 24.07
CA ASN A 380 -53.48 -52.33 25.34
C ASN A 380 -54.88 -52.43 25.97
N GLY A 381 -55.93 -51.95 25.30
CA GLY A 381 -57.32 -51.98 25.79
C GLY A 381 -57.54 -51.16 27.07
N SER A 382 -56.69 -50.16 27.34
CA SER A 382 -56.74 -49.35 28.56
C SER A 382 -57.81 -48.26 28.52
N ILE A 383 -58.40 -48.00 27.35
CA ILE A 383 -59.53 -47.07 27.15
C ILE A 383 -60.66 -47.76 26.38
N THR A 384 -61.91 -47.32 26.62
CA THR A 384 -63.09 -47.84 25.93
C THR A 384 -63.15 -47.38 24.46
N PRO A 385 -63.86 -48.11 23.56
CA PRO A 385 -64.04 -47.68 22.18
C PRO A 385 -64.65 -46.28 22.03
N GLU A 386 -65.62 -45.89 22.86
CA GLU A 386 -66.23 -44.56 22.83
C GLU A 386 -65.23 -43.45 23.24
N GLN A 387 -64.39 -43.73 24.24
CA GLN A 387 -63.30 -42.83 24.64
C GLN A 387 -62.23 -42.72 23.54
N ALA A 388 -61.86 -43.86 22.93
CA ALA A 388 -60.90 -43.88 21.82
C ALA A 388 -61.40 -43.06 20.62
N ILE A 389 -62.67 -43.21 20.22
CA ILE A 389 -63.26 -42.42 19.13
C ILE A 389 -63.22 -40.92 19.45
N THR A 390 -63.50 -40.54 20.70
CA THR A 390 -63.47 -39.14 21.13
C THR A 390 -62.06 -38.55 21.07
N GLU A 391 -61.07 -39.27 21.58
CA GLU A 391 -59.66 -38.84 21.54
C GLU A 391 -59.13 -38.79 20.09
N LEU A 392 -59.48 -39.76 19.25
CA LEU A 392 -59.06 -39.77 17.83
C LEU A 392 -59.67 -38.61 17.05
N LYS A 393 -60.95 -38.25 17.29
CA LYS A 393 -61.56 -37.05 16.68
C LYS A 393 -60.85 -35.77 17.10
N LYS A 394 -60.50 -35.67 18.38
CA LYS A 394 -59.73 -34.54 18.90
C LYS A 394 -58.34 -34.48 18.23
N MET A 395 -57.66 -35.61 18.07
CA MET A 395 -56.38 -35.67 17.37
C MET A 395 -56.48 -35.26 15.89
N GLU A 396 -57.54 -35.63 15.17
CA GLU A 396 -57.76 -35.17 13.80
C GLU A 396 -57.86 -33.63 13.75
N GLN A 397 -58.58 -33.01 14.69
CA GLN A 397 -58.70 -31.55 14.81
C GLN A 397 -57.40 -30.87 15.23
N ASP A 398 -56.66 -31.47 16.16
CA ASP A 398 -55.36 -30.99 16.61
C ASP A 398 -54.35 -31.03 15.45
N ILE A 399 -54.33 -32.12 14.67
CA ILE A 399 -53.50 -32.24 13.47
C ILE A 399 -53.87 -31.17 12.43
N ASP A 400 -55.15 -30.92 12.17
CA ASP A 400 -55.57 -29.86 11.24
C ASP A 400 -55.07 -28.48 11.68
N SER A 401 -55.18 -28.20 12.97
CA SER A 401 -54.70 -26.95 13.56
C SER A 401 -53.18 -26.82 13.43
N LEU A 402 -52.44 -27.92 13.65
CA LEU A 402 -50.99 -27.96 13.46
C LEU A 402 -50.58 -27.78 12.01
N GLN A 403 -51.22 -28.47 11.07
CA GLN A 403 -50.88 -28.34 9.65
C GLN A 403 -51.09 -26.89 9.17
N GLN A 404 -52.15 -26.22 9.63
CA GLN A 404 -52.36 -24.79 9.37
C GLN A 404 -51.26 -23.92 10.01
N MET A 405 -50.87 -24.21 11.25
CA MET A 405 -49.79 -23.49 11.93
C MET A 405 -48.45 -23.66 11.21
N ILE A 406 -48.09 -24.90 10.86
CA ILE A 406 -46.87 -25.23 10.10
C ILE A 406 -46.88 -24.54 8.75
N THR A 407 -48.01 -24.55 8.03
CA THR A 407 -48.13 -23.90 6.73
C THR A 407 -47.89 -22.38 6.84
N LYS A 408 -48.54 -21.70 7.80
CA LYS A 408 -48.32 -20.26 8.04
C LYS A 408 -46.89 -19.95 8.45
N GLN A 409 -46.32 -20.77 9.34
CA GLN A 409 -44.96 -20.59 9.83
C GLN A 409 -43.94 -20.83 8.71
N THR A 410 -44.14 -21.85 7.88
CA THR A 410 -43.28 -22.17 6.74
C THR A 410 -43.31 -21.03 5.72
N ALA A 411 -44.48 -20.50 5.37
CA ALA A 411 -44.60 -19.35 4.46
C ALA A 411 -43.89 -18.10 4.99
N THR A 412 -43.99 -17.84 6.31
CA THR A 412 -43.29 -16.73 6.97
C THR A 412 -41.77 -16.94 6.91
N LEU A 413 -41.31 -18.16 7.24
CA LEU A 413 -39.91 -18.51 7.18
C LEU A 413 -39.36 -18.46 5.76
N GLU A 414 -40.10 -18.88 4.74
CA GLU A 414 -39.72 -18.79 3.33
C GLU A 414 -39.50 -17.34 2.89
N SER A 415 -40.44 -16.44 3.21
CA SER A 415 -40.29 -15.02 2.91
C SER A 415 -39.05 -14.40 3.57
N LEU A 416 -38.77 -14.77 4.83
CA LEU A 416 -37.56 -14.34 5.52
C LEU A 416 -36.29 -14.96 4.92
N ASN A 417 -36.35 -16.23 4.53
CA ASN A 417 -35.23 -16.99 3.99
C ASN A 417 -34.80 -16.50 2.61
N GLU A 418 -35.74 -15.97 1.81
CA GLU A 418 -35.44 -15.32 0.53
C GLU A 418 -34.74 -13.98 0.70
N THR A 419 -34.97 -13.30 1.83
CA THR A 419 -34.43 -11.96 2.11
C THR A 419 -33.05 -12.03 2.79
N LEU A 420 -32.80 -13.06 3.59
CA LEU A 420 -31.55 -13.19 4.35
C LEU A 420 -30.42 -13.84 3.53
N PRO A 421 -29.17 -13.33 3.65
CA PRO A 421 -28.00 -13.97 3.08
C PRO A 421 -27.82 -15.36 3.69
N ASN A 422 -27.26 -16.29 2.89
CA ASN A 422 -27.01 -17.69 3.27
C ASN A 422 -28.25 -18.54 3.58
N LYS A 423 -29.46 -18.00 3.44
CA LYS A 423 -30.73 -18.74 3.55
C LYS A 423 -30.78 -19.68 4.78
N PRO A 424 -30.63 -19.15 6.01
CA PRO A 424 -30.42 -19.94 7.22
C PRO A 424 -31.62 -20.83 7.62
N PHE A 425 -32.80 -20.58 7.07
CA PHE A 425 -34.01 -21.35 7.37
C PHE A 425 -34.26 -22.52 6.42
N THR A 426 -33.40 -22.72 5.40
CA THR A 426 -33.63 -23.73 4.35
C THR A 426 -33.91 -25.12 4.92
N ASP A 427 -33.08 -25.58 5.86
CA ASP A 427 -33.24 -26.89 6.47
C ASP A 427 -34.45 -26.96 7.41
N LEU A 428 -34.71 -25.89 8.17
CA LEU A 428 -35.89 -25.81 9.04
C LEU A 428 -37.19 -25.86 8.23
N ILE A 429 -37.25 -25.12 7.11
CA ILE A 429 -38.38 -25.11 6.16
C ILE A 429 -38.60 -26.51 5.58
N ALA A 430 -37.54 -27.16 5.09
CA ALA A 430 -37.63 -28.51 4.55
C ALA A 430 -38.12 -29.53 5.59
N ASN A 431 -37.63 -29.41 6.83
CA ASN A 431 -38.03 -30.26 7.94
C ASN A 431 -39.50 -30.02 8.34
N LEU A 432 -39.96 -28.77 8.40
CA LEU A 432 -41.35 -28.42 8.67
C LEU A 432 -42.31 -28.93 7.59
N LYS A 433 -41.94 -28.82 6.31
CA LYS A 433 -42.71 -29.42 5.19
C LYS A 433 -42.79 -30.94 5.31
N THR A 434 -41.69 -31.57 5.69
CA THR A 434 -41.65 -33.03 5.92
C THR A 434 -42.59 -33.42 7.07
N ILE A 435 -42.55 -32.71 8.19
CA ILE A 435 -43.46 -32.91 9.32
C ILE A 435 -44.91 -32.71 8.88
N ASN A 436 -45.21 -31.66 8.10
CA ASN A 436 -46.56 -31.39 7.61
C ASN A 436 -47.12 -32.55 6.76
N SER A 437 -46.29 -33.14 5.91
CA SER A 437 -46.63 -34.32 5.11
C SER A 437 -46.86 -35.56 5.99
N GLN A 438 -45.98 -35.79 6.98
CA GLN A 438 -46.11 -36.91 7.93
C GLN A 438 -47.38 -36.79 8.79
N LEU A 439 -47.74 -35.59 9.24
CA LEU A 439 -48.99 -35.33 9.95
C LEU A 439 -50.21 -35.64 9.07
N GLY A 440 -50.16 -35.33 7.77
CA GLY A 440 -51.21 -35.69 6.82
C GLY A 440 -51.39 -37.20 6.70
N ALA A 441 -50.29 -37.94 6.57
CA ALA A 441 -50.32 -39.41 6.55
C ALA A 441 -50.81 -40.00 7.88
N GLN A 442 -50.45 -39.37 9.01
CA GLN A 442 -50.89 -39.77 10.35
C GLN A 442 -52.40 -39.58 10.53
N LYS A 443 -52.94 -38.45 10.06
CA LYS A 443 -54.38 -38.17 10.07
C LYS A 443 -55.17 -39.20 9.27
N GLU A 444 -54.66 -39.61 8.10
CA GLU A 444 -55.31 -40.66 7.29
C GLU A 444 -55.38 -41.99 8.05
N THR A 445 -54.30 -42.38 8.73
CA THR A 445 -54.28 -43.60 9.57
C THR A 445 -55.23 -43.47 10.76
N ILE A 446 -55.26 -42.33 11.46
CA ILE A 446 -56.20 -42.04 12.55
C ILE A 446 -57.65 -42.18 12.05
N THR A 447 -57.96 -41.65 10.87
CA THR A 447 -59.29 -41.74 10.26
C THR A 447 -59.69 -43.19 10.02
N LYS A 448 -58.76 -44.03 9.55
CA LYS A 448 -59.00 -45.48 9.35
C LYS A 448 -59.27 -46.19 10.68
N VAL A 449 -58.41 -45.97 11.69
CA VAL A 449 -58.57 -46.55 13.05
C VAL A 449 -59.91 -46.12 13.67
N ARG A 450 -60.27 -44.84 13.57
CA ARG A 450 -61.54 -44.31 14.07
C ARG A 450 -62.74 -44.95 13.37
N THR A 451 -62.68 -45.11 12.05
CA THR A 451 -63.76 -45.71 11.26
C THR A 451 -63.99 -47.18 11.62
N GLU A 452 -62.93 -47.94 11.89
CA GLU A 452 -63.05 -49.33 12.39
C GLU A 452 -63.76 -49.38 13.75
N LEU A 453 -63.40 -48.48 14.68
CA LEU A 453 -64.07 -48.36 15.99
C LEU A 453 -65.53 -47.92 15.88
N GLU A 454 -65.85 -46.94 15.02
CA GLU A 454 -67.23 -46.45 14.80
C GLU A 454 -68.15 -47.54 14.22
N ASN A 455 -67.59 -48.46 13.43
CA ASN A 455 -68.31 -49.63 12.89
C ASN A 455 -68.44 -50.80 13.90
N GLY A 456 -67.95 -50.63 15.14
CA GLY A 456 -67.97 -51.67 16.17
C GLY A 456 -66.92 -52.77 15.99
N ALA A 457 -65.92 -52.57 15.12
CA ALA A 457 -64.81 -53.49 14.93
C ALA A 457 -63.61 -53.10 15.82
N GLN A 458 -62.78 -54.08 16.18
CA GLN A 458 -61.51 -53.82 16.84
C GLN A 458 -60.46 -53.44 15.79
N PRO A 459 -59.69 -52.34 15.98
CA PRO A 459 -58.70 -51.94 15.02
C PRO A 459 -57.62 -52.98 14.78
N SER A 460 -57.16 -53.12 13.54
CA SER A 460 -56.08 -54.07 13.25
C SER A 460 -54.76 -53.66 13.91
N GLU A 461 -54.01 -54.66 14.39
CA GLU A 461 -52.71 -54.41 15.03
C GLU A 461 -51.72 -53.75 14.06
N GLU A 462 -51.83 -54.04 12.76
CA GLU A 462 -51.04 -53.42 11.70
C GLU A 462 -51.29 -51.90 11.60
N LEU A 463 -52.56 -51.47 11.61
CA LEU A 463 -52.92 -50.04 11.59
C LEU A 463 -52.45 -49.31 12.86
N LEU A 464 -52.59 -49.93 14.03
CA LEU A 464 -52.12 -49.34 15.29
C LEU A 464 -50.58 -49.24 15.31
N ASN A 465 -49.87 -50.27 14.83
CA ASN A 465 -48.42 -50.23 14.70
C ASN A 465 -47.96 -49.17 13.69
N GLN A 466 -48.67 -49.02 12.56
CA GLN A 466 -48.40 -47.96 11.58
C GLN A 466 -48.57 -46.58 12.20
N LEU A 467 -49.67 -46.34 12.93
CA LEU A 467 -49.92 -45.06 13.59
C LEU A 467 -48.86 -44.73 14.65
N ASN A 468 -48.45 -45.74 15.43
CA ASN A 468 -47.36 -45.63 16.40
C ASN A 468 -46.03 -45.25 15.73
N GLU A 469 -45.65 -45.91 14.65
CA GLU A 469 -44.41 -45.62 13.91
C GLU A 469 -44.45 -44.23 13.28
N GLN A 470 -45.61 -43.80 12.76
CA GLN A 470 -45.80 -42.43 12.26
C GLN A 470 -45.62 -41.39 13.38
N ALA A 471 -46.22 -41.63 14.56
CA ALA A 471 -46.09 -40.74 15.72
C ALA A 471 -44.63 -40.62 16.20
N LYS A 472 -43.92 -41.75 16.31
CA LYS A 472 -42.50 -41.77 16.68
C LYS A 472 -41.61 -41.04 15.69
N LYS A 473 -41.86 -41.20 14.38
CA LYS A 473 -41.09 -40.50 13.33
C LYS A 473 -41.25 -38.99 13.43
N VAL A 474 -42.48 -38.51 13.62
CA VAL A 474 -42.76 -37.07 13.80
C VAL A 474 -42.08 -36.56 15.07
N SER A 475 -42.21 -37.26 16.21
CA SER A 475 -41.56 -36.86 17.46
C SER A 475 -40.04 -36.83 17.33
N ALA A 476 -39.41 -37.87 16.79
CA ALA A 476 -37.96 -37.94 16.64
C ALA A 476 -37.42 -36.82 15.74
N LYS A 477 -38.18 -36.44 14.70
CA LYS A 477 -37.81 -35.32 13.84
C LYS A 477 -37.91 -33.99 14.57
N LEU A 478 -38.95 -33.79 15.37
CA LEU A 478 -39.11 -32.60 16.21
C LEU A 478 -38.05 -32.51 17.30
N ASP A 479 -37.65 -33.64 17.90
CA ASP A 479 -36.53 -33.72 18.85
C ASP A 479 -35.21 -33.25 18.21
N GLN A 480 -34.93 -33.72 17.00
CA GLN A 480 -33.75 -33.30 16.25
C GLN A 480 -33.76 -31.78 15.99
N ILE A 481 -34.90 -31.22 15.58
CA ILE A 481 -35.03 -29.78 15.32
C ILE A 481 -34.87 -28.99 16.62
N LEU A 482 -35.52 -29.41 17.70
CA LEU A 482 -35.47 -28.74 19.00
C LEU A 482 -34.07 -28.77 19.62
N ALA A 483 -33.33 -29.88 19.47
CA ALA A 483 -31.95 -30.01 19.94
C ALA A 483 -30.99 -29.06 19.23
N ASN A 484 -31.23 -28.80 17.94
CA ASN A 484 -30.41 -27.90 17.12
C ASN A 484 -30.94 -26.45 17.14
N TYR A 485 -32.11 -26.20 17.74
CA TYR A 485 -32.79 -24.91 17.66
C TYR A 485 -31.99 -23.78 18.31
N ASP A 486 -31.58 -23.97 19.57
CA ASP A 486 -30.82 -22.95 20.30
C ASP A 486 -29.34 -22.92 19.92
N SER A 487 -28.79 -24.05 19.46
CA SER A 487 -27.35 -24.26 19.23
C SER A 487 -26.91 -23.96 17.80
N GLU A 488 -27.81 -24.12 16.81
CA GLU A 488 -27.48 -23.96 15.39
C GLU A 488 -28.41 -22.94 14.71
N ILE A 489 -29.73 -23.09 14.86
CA ILE A 489 -30.72 -22.27 14.12
C ILE A 489 -30.71 -20.81 14.60
N VAL A 490 -30.90 -20.56 15.90
CA VAL A 490 -30.90 -19.19 16.46
C VAL A 490 -29.56 -18.48 16.23
N PRO A 491 -28.39 -19.11 16.48
CA PRO A 491 -27.10 -18.48 16.20
C PRO A 491 -26.88 -18.16 14.72
N ALA A 492 -27.25 -19.05 13.79
CA ALA A 492 -27.10 -18.80 12.36
C ALA A 492 -27.85 -17.54 11.90
N ILE A 493 -29.05 -17.31 12.43
CA ILE A 493 -29.87 -16.12 12.13
C ILE A 493 -29.25 -14.87 12.73
N LYS A 494 -28.78 -14.92 13.98
CA LYS A 494 -28.07 -13.80 14.61
C LYS A 494 -26.78 -13.45 13.89
N VAL A 495 -26.03 -14.45 13.41
CA VAL A 495 -24.83 -14.23 12.59
C VAL A 495 -25.19 -13.55 11.28
N GLY A 496 -26.24 -14.00 10.58
CA GLY A 496 -26.68 -13.36 9.34
C GLY A 496 -27.13 -11.90 9.53
N LEU A 497 -27.88 -11.61 10.59
CA LEU A 497 -28.32 -10.24 10.93
C LEU A 497 -27.15 -9.35 11.37
N ASN A 498 -26.23 -9.87 12.19
CA ASN A 498 -25.03 -9.14 12.60
C ASN A 498 -24.11 -8.87 11.41
N GLN A 499 -24.03 -9.79 10.44
CA GLN A 499 -23.26 -9.57 9.20
C GLN A 499 -23.87 -8.42 8.39
N ILE A 500 -25.19 -8.42 8.19
CA ILE A 500 -25.88 -7.30 7.52
C ILE A 500 -25.61 -5.97 8.27
N GLN A 501 -25.70 -5.96 9.60
CA GLN A 501 -25.38 -4.77 10.40
C GLN A 501 -23.91 -4.34 10.27
N GLY A 502 -22.98 -5.30 10.20
CA GLY A 502 -21.56 -5.06 9.96
C GLY A 502 -21.32 -4.43 8.58
N ASP A 503 -21.86 -5.04 7.53
CA ASP A 503 -21.74 -4.57 6.14
C ASP A 503 -22.36 -3.17 5.97
N LEU A 504 -23.47 -2.90 6.65
CA LEU A 504 -24.10 -1.57 6.69
C LEU A 504 -23.21 -0.53 7.38
N LYS A 505 -22.59 -0.88 8.52
CA LYS A 505 -21.65 0.02 9.20
C LYS A 505 -20.40 0.29 8.37
N ASP A 506 -19.87 -0.73 7.69
CA ASP A 506 -18.74 -0.56 6.79
C ASP A 506 -19.10 0.32 5.59
N SER A 507 -20.30 0.14 5.04
CA SER A 507 -20.84 1.00 3.98
C SER A 507 -21.05 2.44 4.46
N GLN A 508 -21.54 2.64 5.69
CA GLN A 508 -21.68 3.96 6.31
C GLN A 508 -20.32 4.65 6.43
N LYS A 509 -19.33 3.96 6.97
CA LYS A 509 -17.97 4.48 7.13
C LYS A 509 -17.32 4.85 5.79
N LEU A 510 -17.55 4.04 4.76
CA LEU A 510 -17.08 4.33 3.40
C LEU A 510 -17.74 5.60 2.85
N LEU A 511 -19.06 5.74 3.02
CA LEU A 511 -19.82 6.92 2.57
C LEU A 511 -19.43 8.18 3.35
N GLU A 512 -19.19 8.09 4.66
CA GLU A 512 -18.66 9.19 5.48
C GLU A 512 -17.26 9.60 5.03
N THR A 513 -16.38 8.63 4.76
CA THR A 513 -15.03 8.88 4.24
C THR A 513 -15.08 9.56 2.87
N LEU A 514 -16.00 9.11 2.01
CA LEU A 514 -16.24 9.70 0.70
C LEU A 514 -16.76 11.14 0.85
N GLN A 515 -17.76 11.38 1.69
CA GLN A 515 -18.27 12.72 1.99
C GLN A 515 -17.18 13.65 2.50
N ALA A 516 -16.30 13.16 3.39
CA ALA A 516 -15.20 13.95 3.94
C ALA A 516 -14.12 14.30 2.89
N LYS A 517 -13.94 13.45 1.87
CA LYS A 517 -12.93 13.65 0.81
C LYS A 517 -13.45 14.43 -0.40
N ILE A 518 -14.75 14.51 -0.63
CA ILE A 518 -15.34 15.26 -1.75
C ILE A 518 -14.84 16.73 -1.79
N PRO A 519 -14.79 17.48 -0.67
CA PRO A 519 -14.26 18.86 -0.69
C PRO A 519 -12.80 18.94 -1.16
N GLU A 520 -11.96 18.01 -0.72
CA GLU A 520 -10.54 17.93 -1.11
C GLU A 520 -10.41 17.62 -2.60
N ILE A 521 -11.15 16.63 -3.11
CA ILE A 521 -11.18 16.26 -4.54
C ILE A 521 -11.68 17.44 -5.38
N THR A 522 -12.74 18.11 -4.92
CA THR A 522 -13.31 19.28 -5.60
C THR A 522 -12.29 20.41 -5.69
N GLN A 523 -11.57 20.67 -4.60
CA GLN A 523 -10.55 21.71 -4.56
C GLN A 523 -9.39 21.39 -5.51
N VAL A 524 -8.88 20.15 -5.48
CA VAL A 524 -7.81 19.70 -6.39
C VAL A 524 -8.22 19.81 -7.86
N LEU A 525 -9.44 19.38 -8.22
CA LEU A 525 -9.95 19.50 -9.58
C LEU A 525 -10.14 20.97 -9.99
N LYS A 526 -10.62 21.83 -9.08
CA LYS A 526 -10.75 23.26 -9.33
C LYS A 526 -9.39 23.93 -9.57
N ASP A 527 -8.40 23.64 -8.73
CA ASP A 527 -7.05 24.21 -8.85
C ASP A 527 -6.35 23.72 -10.13
N SER A 528 -6.55 22.44 -10.48
CA SER A 528 -6.04 21.86 -11.74
C SER A 528 -6.72 22.48 -12.96
N ARG A 529 -8.05 22.70 -12.90
CA ARG A 529 -8.81 23.38 -13.95
C ARG A 529 -8.31 24.80 -14.15
N GLU A 530 -8.17 25.58 -13.08
CA GLU A 530 -7.71 26.97 -13.15
C GLU A 530 -6.31 27.03 -13.77
N THR A 531 -5.39 26.19 -13.30
CA THR A 531 -4.03 26.11 -13.83
C THR A 531 -4.00 25.75 -15.31
N LEU A 532 -4.78 24.74 -15.73
CA LEU A 532 -4.85 24.32 -17.13
C LEU A 532 -5.59 25.32 -18.02
N GLN A 533 -6.61 26.00 -17.51
CA GLN A 533 -7.30 27.07 -18.24
C GLN A 533 -6.33 28.23 -18.50
N THR A 534 -5.58 28.63 -17.48
CA THR A 534 -4.53 29.64 -17.60
C THR A 534 -3.46 29.22 -18.61
N GLY A 535 -2.94 27.99 -18.52
CA GLY A 535 -1.99 27.44 -19.49
C GLY A 535 -2.55 27.38 -20.92
N GLN A 536 -3.81 26.97 -21.07
CA GLN A 536 -4.46 26.90 -22.38
C GLN A 536 -4.70 28.30 -22.98
N THR A 537 -5.09 29.29 -22.17
CA THR A 537 -5.19 30.68 -22.62
C THR A 537 -3.86 31.16 -23.18
N TYR A 538 -2.74 30.89 -22.50
CA TYR A 538 -1.42 31.26 -22.99
C TYR A 538 -1.03 30.54 -24.29
N LEU A 539 -1.30 29.24 -24.37
CA LEU A 539 -1.01 28.46 -25.57
C LEU A 539 -1.84 28.93 -26.76
N LYS A 540 -3.12 29.29 -26.56
CA LYS A 540 -4.00 29.85 -27.60
C LYS A 540 -3.55 31.25 -28.04
N GLU A 541 -3.22 32.14 -27.10
CA GLU A 541 -2.68 33.46 -27.44
C GLU A 541 -1.37 33.35 -28.25
N PHE A 542 -0.53 32.38 -27.91
CA PHE A 542 0.69 32.12 -28.67
C PHE A 542 0.36 31.56 -30.05
N GLN A 543 -0.52 30.56 -30.13
CA GLN A 543 -1.00 29.96 -31.37
C GLN A 543 -1.58 30.99 -32.35
N GLU A 544 -2.38 31.94 -31.87
CA GLU A 544 -3.00 33.01 -32.68
C GLU A 544 -1.95 33.98 -33.24
N ARG A 545 -0.81 34.16 -32.57
CA ARG A 545 0.27 35.06 -32.98
C ARG A 545 1.29 34.42 -33.90
N LEU A 546 1.39 33.09 -33.93
CA LEU A 546 2.34 32.36 -34.78
C LEU A 546 2.23 32.70 -36.28
N PRO A 547 1.03 32.83 -36.89
CA PRO A 547 0.92 33.15 -38.32
C PRO A 547 1.48 34.53 -38.67
N GLU A 548 1.33 35.52 -37.79
CA GLU A 548 1.88 36.87 -37.99
C GLU A 548 3.41 36.83 -37.94
N ILE A 549 3.98 36.13 -36.94
CA ILE A 549 5.42 35.95 -36.79
C ILE A 549 6.00 35.20 -38.01
N GLN A 550 5.32 34.13 -38.46
CA GLN A 550 5.70 33.37 -39.65
C GLN A 550 5.75 34.26 -40.89
N LYS A 551 4.67 35.01 -41.15
CA LYS A 551 4.58 35.91 -42.30
C LYS A 551 5.70 36.95 -42.30
N THR A 552 6.03 37.52 -41.14
CA THR A 552 7.11 38.49 -41.01
C THR A 552 8.49 37.87 -41.23
N LEU A 553 8.73 36.64 -40.78
CA LEU A 553 9.96 35.89 -41.03
C LEU A 553 10.09 35.52 -42.51
N ASP A 554 9.00 35.07 -43.14
CA ASP A 554 8.93 34.77 -44.59
C ASP A 554 9.28 36.02 -45.42
N GLU A 555 8.69 37.17 -45.09
CA GLU A 555 8.92 38.45 -45.76
C GLU A 555 10.39 38.92 -45.61
N ALA A 556 10.93 38.87 -44.40
CA ALA A 556 12.32 39.21 -44.12
C ALA A 556 13.31 38.29 -44.86
N THR A 557 13.07 36.98 -44.83
CA THR A 557 13.89 35.98 -45.52
C THR A 557 13.87 36.21 -47.03
N LYS A 558 12.71 36.56 -47.61
CA LYS A 558 12.57 36.86 -49.04
C LYS A 558 13.34 38.11 -49.47
N VAL A 559 13.26 39.19 -48.70
CA VAL A 559 13.98 40.44 -48.98
C VAL A 559 15.49 40.22 -48.93
N ILE A 560 15.95 39.57 -47.86
CA ILE A 560 17.37 39.23 -47.66
C ILE A 560 17.87 38.34 -48.81
N ASN A 561 17.20 37.22 -49.11
CA ASN A 561 17.65 36.30 -50.17
C ASN A 561 17.64 36.91 -51.57
N THR A 562 16.75 37.87 -51.87
CA THR A 562 16.62 38.43 -53.22
C THR A 562 17.57 39.60 -53.47
N LYS A 563 17.78 40.47 -52.47
CA LYS A 563 18.49 41.74 -52.67
C LYS A 563 19.90 41.76 -52.10
N LEU A 564 20.21 40.90 -51.12
CA LEU A 564 21.48 40.95 -50.42
C LEU A 564 22.68 40.70 -51.32
N ASP A 565 22.63 39.69 -52.19
CA ASP A 565 23.74 39.39 -53.13
C ASP A 565 24.00 40.54 -54.11
N THR A 566 22.93 41.23 -54.54
CA THR A 566 23.04 42.41 -55.43
C THR A 566 23.69 43.59 -54.71
N ILE A 567 23.36 43.81 -53.44
CA ILE A 567 23.98 44.86 -52.61
C ILE A 567 25.43 44.55 -52.33
N ILE A 568 25.75 43.31 -51.96
CA ILE A 568 27.12 42.84 -51.74
C ILE A 568 27.94 43.01 -53.01
N ALA A 569 27.39 42.66 -54.17
CA ALA A 569 28.04 42.87 -55.46
C ALA A 569 28.31 44.37 -55.72
N GLY A 570 27.31 45.23 -55.52
CA GLY A 570 27.44 46.68 -55.71
C GLY A 570 28.44 47.36 -54.77
N ILE A 571 28.45 46.97 -53.48
CA ILE A 571 29.45 47.46 -52.51
C ILE A 571 30.86 47.03 -52.92
N ASN A 572 31.04 45.77 -53.34
CA ASN A 572 32.32 45.27 -53.81
C ASN A 572 32.79 45.98 -55.08
N GLU A 573 31.90 46.24 -56.02
CA GLU A 573 32.18 46.94 -57.26
C GLU A 573 32.57 48.40 -57.03
N ALA A 574 31.83 49.11 -56.16
CA ALA A 574 32.14 50.47 -55.75
C ALA A 574 33.48 50.56 -54.98
N ALA A 575 33.75 49.59 -54.11
CA ALA A 575 35.03 49.47 -53.42
C ALA A 575 36.19 49.21 -54.39
N ASN A 576 35.96 48.35 -55.40
CA ASN A 576 36.94 48.02 -56.42
C ASN A 576 37.31 49.25 -57.28
N PHE A 577 36.30 50.02 -57.73
CA PHE A 577 36.52 51.28 -58.44
C PHE A 577 37.37 52.25 -57.60
N TYR A 578 37.05 52.41 -56.32
CA TYR A 578 37.81 53.30 -55.44
C TYR A 578 39.25 52.83 -55.18
N GLN A 579 39.47 51.52 -55.01
CA GLN A 579 40.78 50.97 -54.71
C GLN A 579 41.71 50.94 -55.92
N ASN A 580 41.19 50.54 -57.09
CA ASN A 580 42.02 50.19 -58.24
C ASN A 580 41.97 51.24 -59.36
N ASP A 581 40.81 51.85 -59.60
CA ASP A 581 40.62 52.75 -60.74
C ASP A 581 40.77 54.23 -60.36
N TYR A 582 40.16 54.63 -59.24
CA TYR A 582 40.15 56.01 -58.76
C TYR A 582 41.54 56.62 -58.48
N PRO A 583 42.57 55.89 -57.96
CA PRO A 583 43.89 56.48 -57.78
C PRO A 583 44.50 56.99 -59.09
N ASN A 584 44.27 56.29 -60.20
CA ASN A 584 44.71 56.73 -61.53
C ASN A 584 43.94 57.97 -61.99
N VAL A 585 42.61 57.99 -61.80
CA VAL A 585 41.76 59.16 -62.08
C VAL A 585 42.23 60.38 -61.28
N LYS A 586 42.45 60.21 -59.98
CA LYS A 586 42.95 61.25 -59.05
C LYS A 586 44.34 61.75 -59.42
N ALA A 587 45.26 60.84 -59.74
CA ALA A 587 46.61 61.20 -60.16
C ALA A 587 46.60 62.01 -61.45
N ASN A 588 45.76 61.63 -62.43
CA ASN A 588 45.64 62.33 -63.69
C ASN A 588 44.99 63.72 -63.54
N ILE A 589 43.97 63.86 -62.68
CA ILE A 589 43.36 65.16 -62.35
C ILE A 589 44.39 66.09 -61.67
N LYS A 590 45.17 65.58 -60.71
CA LYS A 590 46.23 66.35 -60.04
C LYS A 590 47.36 66.71 -60.99
N LYS A 591 47.76 65.81 -61.90
CA LYS A 591 48.71 66.12 -62.96
C LYS A 591 48.18 67.25 -63.85
N ALA A 592 46.92 67.18 -64.29
CA ALA A 592 46.29 68.23 -65.10
C ALA A 592 46.29 69.60 -64.38
N ALA A 593 45.96 69.62 -63.09
CA ALA A 593 45.98 70.85 -62.29
C ALA A 593 47.40 71.42 -62.06
N ASN A 594 48.39 70.55 -61.81
CA ASN A 594 49.79 70.96 -61.64
C ASN A 594 50.47 71.34 -62.98
N PHE A 595 50.02 70.80 -64.11
CA PHE A 595 50.56 71.07 -65.44
C PHE A 595 50.14 72.45 -66.00
N ILE A 596 48.94 72.93 -65.64
CA ILE A 596 48.51 74.33 -65.83
C ILE A 596 49.48 75.31 -65.15
N ARG A 597 50.25 74.83 -64.16
CA ARG A 597 51.25 75.64 -63.47
C ARG A 597 52.54 75.82 -64.27
N ASP A 598 53.02 74.82 -65.04
CA ASP A 598 54.44 74.83 -65.43
C ASP A 598 54.90 74.33 -66.85
N ASP A 599 54.22 73.48 -67.68
CA ASP A 599 54.75 73.07 -69.03
C ASP A 599 53.68 72.41 -69.95
N LEU A 600 53.78 72.39 -71.31
CA LEU A 600 52.62 72.04 -72.23
C LEU A 600 52.81 71.12 -73.49
N PRO A 601 53.41 69.91 -73.48
CA PRO A 601 52.92 68.92 -74.48
C PRO A 601 52.93 67.43 -74.08
N GLY A 602 51.75 66.78 -74.07
CA GLY A 602 51.54 65.33 -73.91
C GLY A 602 50.10 64.90 -73.58
N LEU A 603 49.12 65.81 -73.66
CA LEU A 603 47.92 65.81 -72.82
C LEU A 603 46.70 65.03 -73.36
N GLU A 604 46.61 64.72 -74.65
CA GLU A 604 45.36 64.18 -75.22
C GLU A 604 45.06 62.73 -74.81
N LYS A 605 46.08 61.88 -74.59
CA LYS A 605 45.87 60.46 -74.35
C LYS A 605 45.39 60.15 -72.92
N GLU A 606 45.91 60.86 -71.92
CA GLU A 606 45.63 60.60 -70.51
C GLU A 606 44.26 61.14 -70.06
N ILE A 607 43.82 62.29 -70.60
CA ILE A 607 42.49 62.87 -70.33
C ILE A 607 41.39 62.00 -70.95
N ASN A 608 41.59 61.52 -72.18
CA ASN A 608 40.66 60.59 -72.84
C ASN A 608 40.45 59.30 -72.03
N GLN A 609 41.54 58.73 -71.48
CA GLN A 609 41.45 57.52 -70.65
C GLN A 609 40.68 57.75 -69.34
N ALA A 610 40.95 58.87 -68.65
CA ALA A 610 40.22 59.21 -67.42
C ALA A 610 38.73 59.46 -67.69
N SER A 611 38.40 60.17 -68.77
CA SER A 611 37.02 60.46 -69.19
C SER A 611 36.23 59.18 -69.53
N ASN A 612 36.82 58.29 -70.33
CA ASN A 612 36.16 57.03 -70.73
C ASN A 612 35.88 56.13 -69.52
N LEU A 613 36.83 56.04 -68.60
CA LEU A 613 36.70 55.20 -67.40
C LEU A 613 35.61 55.72 -66.46
N ILE A 614 35.51 57.05 -66.32
CA ILE A 614 34.41 57.70 -65.57
C ILE A 614 33.06 57.43 -66.24
N GLN A 615 32.95 57.57 -67.57
CA GLN A 615 31.70 57.33 -68.30
C GLN A 615 31.21 55.88 -68.20
N GLU A 616 32.12 54.90 -68.20
CA GLU A 616 31.78 53.48 -68.14
C GLU A 616 31.35 53.05 -66.73
N LYS A 617 32.08 53.49 -65.68
CA LYS A 617 31.91 52.97 -64.31
C LYS A 617 30.99 53.78 -63.41
N MET A 618 30.77 55.06 -63.70
CA MET A 618 29.91 55.91 -62.86
C MET A 618 28.43 55.47 -62.84
N PRO A 619 27.81 54.99 -63.93
CA PRO A 619 26.44 54.49 -63.89
C PRO A 619 26.27 53.22 -63.04
N GLU A 620 27.25 52.32 -63.06
CA GLU A 620 27.27 51.11 -62.22
C GLU A 620 27.39 51.47 -60.73
N PHE A 621 28.28 52.42 -60.41
CA PHE A 621 28.44 52.99 -59.07
C PHE A 621 27.16 53.67 -58.55
N GLU A 622 26.48 54.45 -59.39
CA GLU A 622 25.21 55.12 -59.05
C GLU A 622 24.11 54.11 -58.70
N LYS A 623 23.98 53.07 -59.53
CA LYS A 623 22.99 52.01 -59.31
C LYS A 623 23.26 51.25 -58.01
N ALA A 624 24.52 50.94 -57.71
CA ALA A 624 24.91 50.23 -56.49
C ALA A 624 24.59 51.01 -55.21
N ILE A 625 24.96 52.30 -55.16
CA ILE A 625 24.73 53.16 -53.99
C ILE A 625 23.24 53.40 -53.76
N LYS A 626 22.47 53.62 -54.84
CA LYS A 626 21.03 53.84 -54.75
C LYS A 626 20.29 52.63 -54.18
N ILE A 627 20.61 51.41 -54.62
CA ILE A 627 20.00 50.19 -54.08
C ILE A 627 20.31 50.03 -52.57
N ALA A 628 21.54 50.29 -52.15
CA ALA A 628 21.93 50.18 -50.74
C ALA A 628 21.22 51.22 -49.85
N ALA A 629 20.99 52.42 -50.38
CA ALA A 629 20.32 53.50 -49.68
C ALA A 629 18.79 53.35 -49.65
N ASP A 630 18.17 52.83 -50.73
CA ASP A 630 16.75 52.50 -50.76
C ASP A 630 16.42 51.40 -49.73
N LEU A 631 17.25 50.35 -49.61
CA LEU A 631 17.13 49.34 -48.56
C LEU A 631 17.12 49.98 -47.15
N SER A 632 18.00 50.96 -46.91
CA SER A 632 18.09 51.63 -45.62
C SER A 632 16.89 52.55 -45.33
N ARG A 633 16.31 53.20 -46.35
CA ARG A 633 15.21 54.16 -46.17
C ARG A 633 13.87 53.48 -46.05
N GLU A 634 13.65 52.42 -46.84
CA GLU A 634 12.32 51.84 -47.02
C GLU A 634 12.13 50.54 -46.25
N GLU A 635 13.13 49.65 -46.24
CA GLU A 635 12.93 48.25 -45.79
C GLU A 635 13.53 47.97 -44.40
N LEU A 636 14.66 48.60 -44.06
CA LEU A 636 15.33 48.40 -42.76
C LEU A 636 14.49 48.85 -41.53
N PRO A 637 13.70 49.94 -41.57
CA PRO A 637 12.86 50.35 -40.44
C PRO A 637 11.74 49.34 -40.11
N GLU A 638 11.14 48.70 -41.11
CA GLU A 638 10.12 47.67 -40.89
C GLU A 638 10.75 46.40 -40.31
N PHE A 639 11.93 46.01 -40.81
CA PHE A 639 12.73 44.91 -40.26
C PHE A 639 13.13 45.16 -38.80
N GLU A 640 13.59 46.37 -38.46
CA GLU A 640 13.93 46.79 -37.09
C GLU A 640 12.71 46.67 -36.16
N LYS A 641 11.54 47.13 -36.60
CA LYS A 641 10.30 47.05 -35.82
C LYS A 641 9.86 45.61 -35.58
N ALA A 642 9.99 44.75 -36.60
CA ALA A 642 9.67 43.34 -36.52
C ALA A 642 10.55 42.58 -35.52
N ILE A 643 11.88 42.74 -35.62
CA ILE A 643 12.83 42.05 -34.74
C ILE A 643 12.73 42.55 -33.29
N ASN A 644 12.57 43.86 -33.09
CA ASN A 644 12.37 44.40 -31.74
C ASN A 644 11.07 43.92 -31.10
N ASN A 645 9.98 43.81 -31.87
CA ASN A 645 8.71 43.25 -31.38
C ASN A 645 8.85 41.76 -31.03
N ALA A 646 9.56 40.97 -31.84
CA ALA A 646 9.83 39.57 -31.56
C ALA A 646 10.67 39.42 -30.27
N ALA A 647 11.74 40.19 -30.12
CA ALA A 647 12.62 40.13 -28.95
C ALA A 647 11.94 40.61 -27.64
N ASN A 648 11.12 41.67 -27.70
CA ASN A 648 10.35 42.15 -26.54
C ASN A 648 9.33 41.10 -26.09
N LYS A 649 8.58 40.49 -27.02
CA LYS A 649 7.62 39.43 -26.70
C LYS A 649 8.30 38.18 -26.12
N ILE A 650 9.50 37.82 -26.59
CA ILE A 650 10.30 36.73 -26.01
C ILE A 650 10.79 37.08 -24.59
N THR A 651 11.14 38.35 -24.33
CA THR A 651 11.57 38.83 -23.01
C THR A 651 10.42 38.79 -21.98
N ASP A 652 9.21 39.17 -22.39
CA ASP A 652 8.02 39.16 -21.53
C ASP A 652 7.57 37.74 -21.14
N PHE A 653 7.78 36.76 -22.03
CA PHE A 653 7.56 35.34 -21.74
C PHE A 653 8.53 34.81 -20.67
N ASP A 654 9.82 35.13 -20.81
CA ASP A 654 10.91 34.67 -19.93
C ASP A 654 10.81 35.24 -18.49
N LYS A 655 10.26 36.45 -18.33
CA LYS A 655 10.07 37.09 -17.01
C LYS A 655 8.93 36.49 -16.21
N ASN A 656 7.92 35.93 -16.88
CA ASN A 656 6.67 35.51 -16.24
C ASN A 656 6.55 33.98 -16.11
N TYR A 657 7.35 33.19 -16.86
CA TYR A 657 7.16 31.75 -16.94
C TYR A 657 8.50 30.98 -17.05
N ASP A 658 8.74 30.02 -16.15
CA ASP A 658 9.93 29.15 -16.17
C ASP A 658 9.64 27.80 -16.85
N LEU A 659 10.03 27.69 -18.12
CA LEU A 659 9.85 26.49 -18.94
C LEU A 659 10.59 25.26 -18.36
N GLN A 660 11.67 25.46 -17.58
CA GLN A 660 12.37 24.35 -16.91
C GLN A 660 11.54 23.74 -15.79
N SER A 661 10.76 24.56 -15.07
CA SER A 661 9.88 24.08 -14.00
C SER A 661 8.76 23.19 -14.55
N ILE A 662 8.20 23.53 -15.71
CA ILE A 662 7.15 22.74 -16.39
C ILE A 662 7.72 21.41 -16.90
N ILE A 663 8.89 21.43 -17.55
CA ILE A 663 9.59 20.20 -18.00
C ILE A 663 9.90 19.30 -16.81
N LYS A 664 10.35 19.86 -15.68
CA LYS A 664 10.66 19.11 -14.47
C LYS A 664 9.42 18.47 -13.82
N MET A 665 8.25 19.08 -13.95
CA MET A 665 6.98 18.49 -13.48
C MET A 665 6.49 17.35 -14.37
N LEU A 666 6.75 17.41 -15.68
CA LEU A 666 6.39 16.36 -16.64
C LEU A 666 7.41 15.20 -16.65
N ARG A 667 8.71 15.49 -16.42
CA ARG A 667 9.77 14.49 -16.24
C ARG A 667 9.75 13.90 -14.82
N ASN A 668 8.82 12.99 -14.57
CA ASN A 668 8.87 12.15 -13.36
C ASN A 668 9.30 10.71 -13.72
N ASP A 669 9.99 10.05 -12.79
CA ASP A 669 10.56 8.72 -13.00
C ASP A 669 9.46 7.69 -12.81
N ALA A 670 8.89 7.24 -13.94
CA ALA A 670 7.72 6.36 -13.96
C ALA A 670 7.92 5.07 -13.13
N ASP A 671 9.14 4.53 -13.04
CA ASP A 671 9.44 3.34 -12.23
C ASP A 671 9.50 3.67 -10.72
N LYS A 672 10.06 4.82 -10.38
CA LYS A 672 10.18 5.26 -8.98
C LYS A 672 8.86 5.76 -8.40
N ASP A 673 8.04 6.43 -9.19
CA ASP A 673 6.79 7.03 -8.74
C ASP A 673 5.62 6.05 -8.82
N SER A 674 5.61 5.11 -9.77
CA SER A 674 4.64 4.00 -9.77
C SER A 674 4.81 3.10 -8.55
N SER A 675 6.05 2.79 -8.16
CA SER A 675 6.32 2.02 -6.95
C SER A 675 5.96 2.76 -5.65
N PHE A 676 6.04 4.10 -5.65
CA PHE A 676 5.53 4.95 -4.57
C PHE A 676 4.00 4.94 -4.49
N ILE A 677 3.28 5.02 -5.62
CA ILE A 677 1.80 4.97 -5.65
C ILE A 677 1.27 3.58 -5.28
N ALA A 678 1.97 2.51 -5.69
CA ALA A 678 1.62 1.14 -5.34
C ALA A 678 1.79 0.82 -3.86
N ASN A 679 2.73 1.48 -3.18
CA ASN A 679 3.01 1.28 -1.76
C ASN A 679 3.19 2.64 -1.05
N PRO A 680 2.10 3.43 -0.91
CA PRO A 680 2.18 4.83 -0.51
C PRO A 680 2.52 5.01 0.97
N VAL A 681 2.40 3.95 1.77
CA VAL A 681 2.68 3.99 3.20
C VAL A 681 3.74 2.95 3.54
N LYS A 682 4.93 3.44 3.93
CA LYS A 682 5.92 2.60 4.58
C LYS A 682 5.51 2.46 6.05
N LEU A 683 5.19 1.24 6.48
CA LEU A 683 5.03 0.94 7.90
C LEU A 683 6.37 1.20 8.59
N LYS A 684 6.48 2.34 9.29
CA LYS A 684 7.62 2.63 10.16
C LYS A 684 7.39 1.91 11.47
N GLU A 685 7.75 0.64 11.51
CA GLU A 685 7.68 -0.16 12.72
C GLU A 685 8.78 0.29 13.70
N THR A 686 8.37 0.65 14.91
CA THR A 686 9.28 0.91 16.02
C THR A 686 9.01 -0.14 17.08
N SER A 687 9.89 -1.14 17.15
CA SER A 687 9.79 -2.22 18.12
C SER A 687 10.35 -1.75 19.47
N TYR A 688 9.46 -1.59 20.45
CA TYR A 688 9.85 -1.40 21.84
C TYR A 688 10.11 -2.79 22.44
N TYR A 689 11.35 -3.07 22.85
CA TYR A 689 11.81 -4.37 23.41
C TYR A 689 11.91 -5.52 22.38
N PRO A 690 12.77 -5.39 21.36
CA PRO A 690 12.90 -6.40 20.31
C PRO A 690 13.51 -7.69 20.84
N ILE A 691 12.78 -8.80 20.71
CA ILE A 691 13.29 -10.15 20.98
C ILE A 691 13.43 -10.87 19.63
N PRO A 692 14.62 -11.35 19.27
CA PRO A 692 14.92 -11.75 17.89
C PRO A 692 14.29 -13.08 17.45
N ASN A 693 13.93 -13.95 18.38
CA ASN A 693 13.41 -15.27 18.07
C ASN A 693 12.40 -15.77 19.12
N TYR A 694 11.58 -16.74 18.71
CA TYR A 694 10.47 -17.24 19.52
C TYR A 694 10.93 -18.06 20.73
N GLY A 695 12.08 -18.75 20.61
CA GLY A 695 12.71 -19.46 21.72
C GLY A 695 13.09 -18.52 22.85
N SER A 696 13.71 -17.39 22.51
CA SER A 696 14.08 -16.35 23.47
C SER A 696 12.85 -15.72 24.12
N ALA A 697 11.80 -15.44 23.34
CA ALA A 697 10.53 -14.91 23.86
C ALA A 697 9.80 -15.89 24.79
N SER A 698 9.94 -17.19 24.54
CA SER A 698 9.33 -18.26 25.35
C SER A 698 10.16 -18.66 26.58
N SER A 699 11.45 -18.29 26.60
CA SER A 699 12.37 -18.66 27.68
C SER A 699 11.92 -18.25 29.09
N PRO A 700 11.24 -17.09 29.33
CA PRO A 700 10.73 -16.76 30.66
C PRO A 700 9.73 -17.78 31.21
N PHE A 701 8.84 -18.28 30.34
CA PHE A 701 7.82 -19.25 30.70
C PHE A 701 8.45 -20.60 31.09
N TYR A 702 9.32 -21.15 30.24
CA TYR A 702 9.96 -22.44 30.50
C TYR A 702 10.97 -22.38 31.65
N THR A 703 11.62 -21.24 31.87
CA THR A 703 12.50 -21.03 33.02
C THR A 703 11.69 -21.01 34.32
N ALA A 704 10.61 -20.24 34.40
CA ALA A 704 9.72 -20.26 35.57
C ALA A 704 9.14 -21.67 35.82
N LEU A 705 8.73 -22.37 34.75
CA LEU A 705 8.19 -23.74 34.83
C LEU A 705 9.23 -24.71 35.40
N CYS A 706 10.45 -24.64 34.89
CA CYS A 706 11.60 -25.41 35.37
C CYS A 706 11.86 -25.19 36.86
N LEU A 707 11.83 -23.95 37.34
CA LEU A 707 12.04 -23.65 38.77
C LEU A 707 10.97 -24.27 39.67
N TRP A 708 9.69 -24.21 39.26
CA TRP A 708 8.59 -24.82 40.03
C TRP A 708 8.67 -26.34 40.01
N VAL A 709 8.87 -26.93 38.82
CA VAL A 709 9.02 -28.38 38.64
C VAL A 709 10.24 -28.88 39.40
N GLY A 710 11.35 -28.13 39.42
CA GLY A 710 12.54 -28.42 40.22
C GLY A 710 12.23 -28.50 41.71
N ALA A 711 11.46 -27.55 42.25
CA ALA A 711 10.98 -27.61 43.63
C ALA A 711 10.10 -28.83 43.91
N LEU A 712 9.18 -29.16 42.99
CA LEU A 712 8.32 -30.34 43.10
C LEU A 712 9.08 -31.68 43.04
N LEU A 713 10.05 -31.80 42.15
CA LEU A 713 10.87 -33.01 42.03
C LEU A 713 11.72 -33.22 43.29
N LEU A 714 12.31 -32.14 43.81
CA LEU A 714 13.06 -32.17 45.06
C LEU A 714 12.18 -32.58 46.24
N ILE A 715 11.00 -31.99 46.40
CA ILE A 715 10.10 -32.30 47.52
C ILE A 715 9.47 -33.70 47.40
N SER A 716 9.36 -34.22 46.18
CA SER A 716 8.85 -35.57 45.95
C SER A 716 9.84 -36.63 46.43
N LEU A 717 11.14 -36.41 46.23
CA LEU A 717 12.20 -37.39 46.47
C LEU A 717 12.97 -37.19 47.79
N LEU A 718 13.16 -35.95 48.24
CA LEU A 718 13.85 -35.65 49.50
C LEU A 718 12.85 -35.56 50.66
N ARG A 719 13.29 -35.98 51.85
CA ARG A 719 12.48 -35.90 53.07
C ARG A 719 12.45 -34.48 53.61
N VAL A 720 11.25 -33.99 53.94
CA VAL A 720 11.03 -32.71 54.62
C VAL A 720 11.23 -32.78 56.13
N ASP A 721 11.10 -33.98 56.70
CA ASP A 721 11.31 -34.21 58.13
C ASP A 721 12.80 -34.27 58.49
N VAL A 722 13.13 -33.83 59.70
CA VAL A 722 14.51 -33.80 60.20
C VAL A 722 14.65 -34.81 61.35
N GLU A 723 15.44 -35.86 61.15
CA GLU A 723 15.81 -36.82 62.18
C GLU A 723 16.92 -36.24 63.07
N VAL A 724 16.51 -35.72 64.23
CA VAL A 724 17.37 -35.14 65.28
C VAL A 724 16.91 -35.59 66.69
N PRO A 725 17.82 -35.65 67.69
CA PRO A 725 17.47 -36.06 69.05
C PRO A 725 16.34 -35.22 69.67
N ALA A 726 15.42 -35.89 70.36
CA ALA A 726 14.26 -35.27 70.99
C ALA A 726 14.68 -34.24 72.07
N GLY A 727 13.98 -33.10 72.14
CA GLY A 727 14.19 -32.07 73.15
C GLY A 727 15.23 -30.99 72.82
N ILE A 728 16.08 -31.18 71.81
CA ILE A 728 17.16 -30.21 71.46
C ILE A 728 16.70 -29.13 70.47
N PHE A 729 15.83 -29.51 69.51
CA PHE A 729 15.40 -28.66 68.39
C PHE A 729 13.87 -28.41 68.39
N SER A 730 13.46 -27.15 68.50
CA SER A 730 12.07 -26.70 68.29
C SER A 730 11.58 -26.97 66.85
N HIS A 731 10.25 -26.95 66.65
CA HIS A 731 9.62 -27.08 65.33
C HIS A 731 10.11 -25.99 64.36
N TYR A 732 10.31 -24.76 64.84
CA TYR A 732 10.87 -23.67 64.04
C TYR A 732 12.29 -23.95 63.54
N HIS A 733 13.13 -24.55 64.40
CA HIS A 733 14.49 -24.89 64.01
C HIS A 733 14.52 -25.95 62.90
N ARG A 734 13.64 -26.96 62.99
CA ARG A 734 13.51 -28.02 61.98
C ARG A 734 12.99 -27.49 60.65
N TYR A 735 11.94 -26.67 60.69
CA TYR A 735 11.35 -26.05 59.51
C TYR A 735 12.37 -25.20 58.74
N PHE A 736 12.98 -24.20 59.40
CA PHE A 736 13.94 -23.32 58.74
C PHE A 736 15.24 -24.04 58.37
N GLY A 737 15.70 -25.00 59.19
CA GLY A 737 16.95 -25.71 58.95
C GLY A 737 16.88 -26.52 57.66
N ARG A 738 15.79 -27.27 57.48
CA ARG A 738 15.56 -28.04 56.26
C ARG A 738 15.23 -27.14 55.08
N LEU A 739 14.43 -26.08 55.27
CA LEU A 739 14.12 -25.12 54.21
C LEU A 739 15.40 -24.53 53.59
N LEU A 740 16.40 -24.15 54.40
CA LEU A 740 17.69 -23.66 53.88
C LEU A 740 18.38 -24.67 52.96
N THR A 741 18.32 -25.97 53.26
CA THR A 741 18.88 -27.02 52.38
C THR A 741 18.15 -27.04 51.04
N PHE A 742 16.82 -27.04 51.05
CA PHE A 742 16.03 -26.99 49.82
C PHE A 742 16.28 -25.70 49.01
N LEU A 743 16.35 -24.54 49.69
CA LEU A 743 16.68 -23.27 49.06
C LEU A 743 18.06 -23.30 48.39
N SER A 744 19.08 -23.84 49.06
CA SER A 744 20.43 -23.93 48.48
C SER A 744 20.48 -24.78 47.21
N ILE A 745 19.74 -25.89 47.16
CA ILE A 745 19.64 -26.73 45.97
C ILE A 745 18.82 -26.02 44.87
N GLY A 746 17.71 -25.37 45.23
CA GLY A 746 16.90 -24.58 44.31
C GLY A 746 17.65 -23.40 43.68
N LEU A 747 18.55 -22.76 44.42
CA LEU A 747 19.43 -21.72 43.89
C LEU A 747 20.44 -22.29 42.88
N MET A 748 20.96 -23.50 43.11
CA MET A 748 21.82 -24.19 42.14
C MET A 748 21.04 -24.56 40.87
N GLN A 749 19.80 -25.04 40.99
CA GLN A 749 18.90 -25.29 39.84
C GLN A 749 18.69 -24.01 39.02
N ALA A 750 18.39 -22.89 39.69
CA ALA A 750 18.19 -21.59 39.05
C ALA A 750 19.45 -21.09 38.33
N LEU A 751 20.62 -21.26 38.94
CA LEU A 751 21.88 -20.89 38.33
C LEU A 751 22.15 -21.73 37.07
N ILE A 752 21.95 -23.04 37.12
CA ILE A 752 22.21 -23.91 35.97
C ILE A 752 21.28 -23.58 34.81
N VAL A 753 19.97 -23.47 35.03
CA VAL A 753 19.03 -23.19 33.93
C VAL A 753 19.35 -21.84 33.27
N THR A 754 19.63 -20.79 34.05
CA THR A 754 19.92 -19.46 33.52
C THR A 754 21.27 -19.39 32.81
N LEU A 755 22.32 -20.01 33.37
CA LEU A 755 23.61 -20.10 32.68
C LEU A 755 23.51 -20.93 31.39
N GLY A 756 22.70 -21.99 31.37
CA GLY A 756 22.42 -22.74 30.16
C GLY A 756 21.65 -21.92 29.13
N ASN A 757 20.65 -21.14 29.55
CA ASN A 757 19.95 -20.23 28.63
C ASN A 757 20.94 -19.26 27.97
N ILE A 758 21.86 -18.68 28.74
CA ILE A 758 22.86 -17.72 28.24
C ILE A 758 23.91 -18.40 27.35
N PHE A 759 24.53 -19.49 27.82
CA PHE A 759 25.73 -20.05 27.21
C PHE A 759 25.51 -21.30 26.35
N LEU A 760 24.49 -22.12 26.66
CA LEU A 760 24.20 -23.35 25.91
C LEU A 760 23.28 -23.05 24.71
N LEU A 761 22.18 -22.32 24.96
CA LEU A 761 21.17 -22.01 23.95
C LEU A 761 21.43 -20.68 23.24
N GLY A 762 22.12 -19.75 23.89
CA GLY A 762 22.33 -18.40 23.33
C GLY A 762 21.05 -17.56 23.32
N VAL A 763 20.21 -17.70 24.35
CA VAL A 763 18.96 -16.92 24.50
C VAL A 763 19.31 -15.43 24.54
N SER A 764 18.59 -14.64 23.74
CA SER A 764 18.76 -13.19 23.73
C SER A 764 18.19 -12.59 25.01
N ILE A 765 19.06 -12.02 25.84
CA ILE A 765 18.72 -11.48 27.15
C ILE A 765 19.26 -10.05 27.23
N ALA A 766 18.37 -9.07 27.36
CA ALA A 766 18.75 -7.67 27.49
C ALA A 766 19.60 -7.40 28.74
N GLU A 767 19.26 -8.02 29.88
CA GLU A 767 19.94 -7.82 31.16
C GLU A 767 20.37 -9.16 31.80
N PRO A 768 21.51 -9.75 31.37
CA PRO A 768 21.93 -11.10 31.77
C PRO A 768 22.11 -11.27 33.28
N LEU A 769 22.65 -10.25 33.97
CA LEU A 769 22.86 -10.30 35.42
C LEU A 769 21.51 -10.36 36.16
N LEU A 770 20.56 -9.50 35.79
CA LEU A 770 19.24 -9.46 36.40
C LEU A 770 18.44 -10.71 36.08
N HIS A 771 18.60 -11.30 34.90
CA HIS A 771 17.97 -12.57 34.55
C HIS A 771 18.32 -13.69 35.54
N VAL A 772 19.59 -13.81 35.91
CA VAL A 772 20.06 -14.77 36.92
C VAL A 772 19.50 -14.42 38.30
N LEU A 773 19.60 -13.16 38.73
CA LEU A 773 19.14 -12.72 40.05
C LEU A 773 17.63 -12.86 40.24
N PHE A 774 16.83 -12.48 39.24
CA PHE A 774 15.37 -12.66 39.26
C PHE A 774 15.00 -14.14 39.30
N SER A 775 15.65 -14.98 38.51
CA SER A 775 15.40 -16.44 38.54
C SER A 775 15.78 -17.07 39.88
N MET A 776 16.87 -16.64 40.51
CA MET A 776 17.23 -17.06 41.87
C MET A 776 16.19 -16.61 42.90
N PHE A 777 15.72 -15.37 42.82
CA PHE A 777 14.65 -14.86 43.69
C PHE A 777 13.35 -15.67 43.52
N ILE A 778 12.92 -15.92 42.28
CA ILE A 778 11.74 -16.74 41.97
C ILE A 778 11.90 -18.16 42.52
N SER A 779 13.09 -18.76 42.37
CA SER A 779 13.38 -20.08 42.93
C SER A 779 13.20 -20.12 44.44
N VAL A 780 13.64 -19.09 45.16
CA VAL A 780 13.41 -18.96 46.61
C VAL A 780 11.92 -18.92 46.94
N VAL A 781 11.13 -18.15 46.19
CA VAL A 781 9.69 -18.02 46.40
C VAL A 781 8.97 -19.35 46.13
N PHE A 782 9.19 -19.95 44.95
CA PHE A 782 8.55 -21.22 44.56
C PHE A 782 8.93 -22.36 45.51
N MET A 783 10.22 -22.47 45.85
CA MET A 783 10.69 -23.47 46.80
C MET A 783 10.02 -23.28 48.17
N THR A 784 9.89 -22.04 48.64
CA THR A 784 9.23 -21.73 49.91
C THR A 784 7.76 -22.16 49.89
N ILE A 785 7.01 -21.86 48.84
CA ILE A 785 5.60 -22.25 48.70
C ILE A 785 5.47 -23.78 48.73
N VAL A 786 6.19 -24.47 47.85
CA VAL A 786 6.12 -25.93 47.69
C VAL A 786 6.60 -26.64 48.95
N TYR A 787 7.73 -26.23 49.52
CA TYR A 787 8.25 -26.80 50.76
C TYR A 787 7.26 -26.63 51.92
N THR A 788 6.67 -25.44 52.08
CA THR A 788 5.71 -25.17 53.16
C THR A 788 4.49 -26.08 53.03
N LEU A 789 3.90 -26.20 51.84
CA LEU A 789 2.73 -27.04 51.60
C LEU A 789 3.00 -28.50 51.99
N VAL A 790 4.14 -29.06 51.56
CA VAL A 790 4.49 -30.45 51.88
C VAL A 790 4.91 -30.60 53.34
N SER A 791 5.57 -29.61 53.93
CA SER A 791 5.91 -29.63 55.36
C SER A 791 4.67 -29.63 56.25
N LEU A 792 3.60 -28.93 55.85
CA LEU A 792 2.35 -28.87 56.60
C LEU A 792 1.44 -30.08 56.36
N PHE A 793 1.33 -30.56 55.11
CA PHE A 793 0.31 -31.54 54.70
C PHE A 793 0.86 -32.86 54.17
N ASN A 794 2.18 -33.06 54.17
CA ASN A 794 2.87 -34.23 53.65
C ASN A 794 2.43 -34.56 52.19
N ASN A 795 2.09 -35.81 51.85
CA ASN A 795 1.67 -36.19 50.49
C ASN A 795 0.46 -35.42 49.97
N VAL A 796 -0.46 -34.98 50.84
CA VAL A 796 -1.58 -34.13 50.41
C VAL A 796 -1.05 -32.78 49.95
N GLY A 797 -0.04 -32.24 50.62
CA GLY A 797 0.66 -31.03 50.20
C GLY A 797 1.34 -31.17 48.83
N LYS A 798 1.88 -32.35 48.53
CA LYS A 798 2.42 -32.65 47.18
C LYS A 798 1.31 -32.58 46.13
N GLY A 799 0.16 -33.19 46.40
CA GLY A 799 -1.02 -33.13 45.53
C GLY A 799 -1.49 -31.70 45.28
N ILE A 800 -1.59 -30.88 46.33
CA ILE A 800 -1.96 -29.45 46.21
C ILE A 800 -0.94 -28.70 45.34
N ALA A 801 0.35 -28.92 45.55
CA ALA A 801 1.39 -28.25 44.77
C ALA A 801 1.40 -28.67 43.28
N ILE A 802 0.98 -29.90 42.97
CA ILE A 802 0.75 -30.36 41.58
C ILE A 802 -0.50 -29.70 40.99
N ILE A 803 -1.60 -29.61 41.73
CA ILE A 803 -2.82 -28.91 41.27
C ILE A 803 -2.50 -27.44 40.97
N LEU A 804 -1.76 -26.77 41.86
CA LEU A 804 -1.31 -25.40 41.64
C LEU A 804 -0.43 -25.29 40.40
N LEU A 805 0.48 -26.25 40.14
CA LEU A 805 1.27 -26.27 38.91
C LEU A 805 0.36 -26.31 37.67
N VAL A 806 -0.62 -27.22 37.63
CA VAL A 806 -1.52 -27.38 36.48
C VAL A 806 -2.33 -26.10 36.23
N LEU A 807 -2.87 -25.49 37.29
CA LEU A 807 -3.61 -24.23 37.19
C LEU A 807 -2.71 -23.07 36.74
N GLN A 808 -1.45 -23.03 37.19
CA GLN A 808 -0.48 -22.02 36.80
C GLN A 808 -0.07 -22.11 35.33
N ILE A 809 0.10 -23.32 34.79
CA ILE A 809 0.47 -23.51 33.38
C ILE A 809 -0.59 -22.89 32.45
N SER A 810 -1.88 -23.11 32.73
CA SER A 810 -2.98 -22.60 31.92
C SER A 810 -3.40 -21.17 32.29
N GLY A 811 -3.21 -20.75 33.54
CA GLY A 811 -3.77 -19.53 34.09
C GLY A 811 -2.80 -18.36 34.24
N ALA A 812 -1.52 -18.49 33.89
CA ALA A 812 -0.49 -17.47 34.16
C ALA A 812 -0.09 -16.59 32.96
N GLY A 813 -0.77 -16.70 31.81
CA GLY A 813 -0.52 -15.84 30.65
C GLY A 813 0.88 -15.99 30.04
N GLY A 814 1.41 -17.22 30.04
CA GLY A 814 2.75 -17.55 29.55
C GLY A 814 2.88 -17.45 28.03
N ASN A 815 2.24 -18.39 27.32
CA ASN A 815 2.31 -18.50 25.85
C ASN A 815 1.26 -17.65 25.13
N PHE A 816 0.16 -17.32 25.81
CA PHE A 816 -0.91 -16.48 25.27
C PHE A 816 -1.27 -15.40 26.30
N PRO A 817 -1.70 -14.20 25.85
CA PRO A 817 -2.26 -13.19 26.75
C PRO A 817 -3.41 -13.77 27.57
N ILE A 818 -3.49 -13.42 28.86
CA ILE A 818 -4.56 -13.98 29.71
C ILE A 818 -5.96 -13.58 29.24
N GLN A 819 -6.09 -12.43 28.58
CA GLN A 819 -7.34 -11.85 28.11
C GLN A 819 -8.07 -12.73 27.07
N VAL A 820 -7.34 -13.59 26.36
CA VAL A 820 -7.94 -14.53 25.39
C VAL A 820 -8.33 -15.88 26.03
N SER A 821 -8.04 -16.08 27.31
CA SER A 821 -8.38 -17.31 28.03
C SER A 821 -9.82 -17.27 28.57
N PRO A 822 -10.47 -18.41 28.84
CA PRO A 822 -11.82 -18.43 29.44
C PRO A 822 -11.91 -17.64 30.76
N PRO A 823 -13.11 -17.13 31.14
CA PRO A 823 -13.29 -16.26 32.33
C PRO A 823 -12.75 -16.83 33.63
N PHE A 824 -12.82 -18.15 33.81
CA PHE A 824 -12.24 -18.84 34.98
C PHE A 824 -10.74 -18.58 35.12
N PHE A 825 -9.97 -18.70 34.03
CA PHE A 825 -8.52 -18.50 34.04
C PHE A 825 -8.16 -17.02 34.25
N GLN A 826 -8.94 -16.11 33.66
CA GLN A 826 -8.79 -14.67 33.90
C GLN A 826 -9.02 -14.32 35.38
N ALA A 827 -10.00 -14.95 36.04
CA ALA A 827 -10.31 -14.69 37.45
C ALA A 827 -9.20 -15.15 38.41
N ILE A 828 -8.57 -16.31 38.13
CA ILE A 828 -7.50 -16.83 39.00
C ILE A 828 -6.13 -16.19 38.73
N TYR A 829 -5.91 -15.61 37.55
CA TYR A 829 -4.62 -15.06 37.09
C TYR A 829 -3.88 -14.17 38.11
N PRO A 830 -4.53 -13.20 38.80
CA PRO A 830 -3.85 -12.35 39.79
C PRO A 830 -3.41 -13.10 41.05
N PHE A 831 -3.95 -14.29 41.30
CA PHE A 831 -3.68 -15.09 42.50
C PHE A 831 -2.62 -16.17 42.27
N LEU A 832 -2.02 -16.21 41.08
CA LEU A 832 -1.03 -17.20 40.70
C LEU A 832 0.38 -16.58 40.78
N PRO A 833 1.28 -17.08 41.65
CA PRO A 833 2.64 -16.56 41.73
C PRO A 833 3.43 -16.76 40.42
N PHE A 834 3.03 -17.74 39.61
CA PHE A 834 3.64 -18.00 38.31
C PHE A 834 3.49 -16.85 37.32
N THR A 835 2.37 -16.12 37.37
CA THR A 835 2.12 -14.93 36.54
C THR A 835 3.24 -13.91 36.68
N TYR A 836 3.52 -13.54 37.93
CA TYR A 836 4.53 -12.54 38.28
C TYR A 836 5.95 -13.05 38.05
N ALA A 837 6.18 -14.36 38.20
CA ALA A 837 7.48 -14.97 37.88
C ALA A 837 7.81 -14.90 36.39
N VAL A 838 6.86 -15.25 35.51
CA VAL A 838 7.05 -15.18 34.06
C VAL A 838 7.23 -13.74 33.62
N SER A 839 6.41 -12.83 34.15
CA SER A 839 6.51 -11.39 33.90
C SER A 839 7.89 -10.83 34.29
N LEU A 840 8.37 -11.11 35.51
CA LEU A 840 9.66 -10.63 35.98
C LEU A 840 10.86 -11.14 35.15
N ILE A 841 10.84 -12.43 34.75
CA ILE A 841 11.89 -12.96 33.88
C ILE A 841 11.78 -12.33 32.48
N ARG A 842 10.58 -12.06 31.97
CA ARG A 842 10.35 -11.41 30.67
C ARG A 842 10.96 -10.01 30.63
N GLU A 843 10.87 -9.23 31.70
CA GLU A 843 11.53 -7.92 31.82
C GLU A 843 13.06 -8.03 31.64
N SER A 844 13.70 -9.07 32.17
CA SER A 844 15.15 -9.26 31.96
C SER A 844 15.52 -9.70 30.53
N VAL A 845 14.58 -10.34 29.82
CA VAL A 845 14.78 -10.83 28.44
C VAL A 845 14.53 -9.72 27.43
N GLY A 846 13.38 -9.05 27.49
CA GLY A 846 12.97 -8.02 26.54
C GLY A 846 13.54 -6.63 26.84
N GLY A 847 13.88 -6.35 28.10
CA GLY A 847 14.33 -5.03 28.57
C GLY A 847 13.43 -4.50 29.68
N LEU A 848 14.01 -3.69 30.57
CA LEU A 848 13.39 -3.35 31.85
C LEU A 848 12.36 -2.23 31.75
N TYR A 849 11.18 -2.48 32.31
CA TYR A 849 10.23 -1.48 32.73
C TYR A 849 10.06 -1.55 34.26
N MET A 850 10.79 -0.66 34.95
CA MET A 850 10.93 -0.68 36.42
C MET A 850 9.61 -0.77 37.21
N PRO A 851 8.51 -0.10 36.84
CA PRO A 851 7.24 -0.24 37.55
C PRO A 851 6.73 -1.69 37.61
N THR A 852 6.82 -2.44 36.51
CA THR A 852 6.44 -3.86 36.46
C THR A 852 7.34 -4.69 37.35
N VAL A 853 8.66 -4.49 37.27
CA VAL A 853 9.65 -5.20 38.10
C VAL A 853 9.32 -5.05 39.60
N TRP A 854 9.02 -3.84 40.05
CA TRP A 854 8.68 -3.58 41.46
C TRP A 854 7.37 -4.27 41.89
N ILE A 855 6.34 -4.25 41.04
CA ILE A 855 5.07 -4.92 41.33
C ILE A 855 5.29 -6.43 41.43
N ASP A 856 5.93 -7.04 40.44
CA ASP A 856 6.15 -8.48 40.38
C ASP A 856 6.98 -8.96 41.56
N MET A 857 8.09 -8.26 41.89
CA MET A 857 8.91 -8.58 43.05
C MET A 857 8.14 -8.45 44.36
N SER A 858 7.32 -7.42 44.52
CA SER A 858 6.54 -7.18 45.74
C SER A 858 5.48 -8.26 45.95
N VAL A 859 4.75 -8.63 44.90
CA VAL A 859 3.73 -9.69 44.97
C VAL A 859 4.37 -11.04 45.27
N LEU A 860 5.46 -11.39 44.58
CA LEU A 860 6.21 -12.63 44.82
C LEU A 860 6.77 -12.70 46.25
N ALA A 861 7.32 -11.60 46.75
CA ALA A 861 7.76 -11.51 48.15
C ALA A 861 6.59 -11.69 49.12
N GLY A 862 5.42 -11.11 48.80
CA GLY A 862 4.18 -11.30 49.55
C GLY A 862 3.78 -12.78 49.66
N PHE A 863 3.85 -13.55 48.57
CA PHE A 863 3.62 -15.00 48.60
C PHE A 863 4.62 -15.73 49.51
N ALA A 864 5.92 -15.42 49.41
CA ALA A 864 6.91 -16.05 50.28
C ALA A 864 6.64 -15.77 51.77
N ILE A 865 6.33 -14.51 52.11
CA ILE A 865 5.99 -14.10 53.49
C ILE A 865 4.73 -14.81 53.97
N LEU A 866 3.69 -14.88 53.13
CA LEU A 866 2.43 -15.57 53.44
C LEU A 866 2.70 -17.05 53.78
N PHE A 867 3.41 -17.77 52.91
CA PHE A 867 3.67 -19.20 53.13
C PHE A 867 4.61 -19.45 54.30
N ILE A 868 5.64 -18.62 54.52
CA ILE A 868 6.47 -18.72 55.73
C ILE A 868 5.62 -18.53 56.99
N THR A 869 4.71 -17.55 56.99
CA THR A 869 3.80 -17.29 58.12
C THR A 869 2.87 -18.48 58.37
N LEU A 870 2.28 -19.05 57.33
CA LEU A 870 1.48 -20.28 57.41
C LEU A 870 2.31 -21.45 57.96
N GLY A 871 3.55 -21.62 57.49
CA GLY A 871 4.49 -22.61 57.99
C GLY A 871 4.76 -22.47 59.49
N ILE A 872 5.03 -21.24 59.95
CA ILE A 872 5.30 -20.95 61.36
C ILE A 872 4.08 -21.22 62.25
N LEU A 873 2.90 -20.75 61.85
CA LEU A 873 1.69 -20.78 62.67
C LEU A 873 1.02 -22.16 62.67
N LEU A 874 0.93 -22.80 61.50
CA LEU A 874 0.17 -24.05 61.32
C LEU A 874 0.98 -25.32 61.57
N LYS A 875 2.33 -25.27 61.56
CA LYS A 875 3.15 -26.47 61.75
C LYS A 875 2.91 -27.13 63.11
N LYS A 876 2.86 -26.36 64.19
CA LYS A 876 2.63 -26.88 65.56
C LYS A 876 1.27 -27.57 65.75
N PRO A 877 0.13 -27.00 65.32
CA PRO A 877 -1.16 -27.69 65.42
C PRO A 877 -1.27 -28.88 64.45
N LEU A 878 -0.78 -28.75 63.22
CA LEU A 878 -0.91 -29.80 62.20
C LEU A 878 -0.01 -31.01 62.44
N ASP A 879 1.16 -30.84 63.06
CA ASP A 879 2.06 -31.94 63.45
C ASP A 879 1.38 -32.95 64.40
N LYS A 880 0.28 -32.58 65.07
CA LYS A 880 -0.51 -33.50 65.91
C LYS A 880 -1.54 -34.32 65.14
N VAL A 881 -1.99 -33.81 63.98
CA VAL A 881 -3.17 -34.32 63.24
C VAL A 881 -2.74 -35.03 61.96
N VAL A 882 -1.87 -34.41 61.17
CA VAL A 882 -1.46 -34.87 59.83
C VAL A 882 -0.75 -36.23 59.87
N PRO A 883 0.16 -36.52 60.82
CA PRO A 883 0.76 -37.86 60.90
C PRO A 883 -0.26 -38.98 61.12
N LYS A 884 -1.32 -38.75 61.93
CA LYS A 884 -2.38 -39.74 62.18
C LYS A 884 -3.21 -40.02 60.93
N LEU A 885 -3.49 -38.99 60.13
CA LEU A 885 -4.17 -39.14 58.85
C LEU A 885 -3.30 -39.86 57.82
N SER A 886 -2.01 -39.50 57.77
CA SER A 886 -1.03 -40.17 56.90
C SER A 886 -0.88 -41.64 57.26
N GLU A 887 -0.85 -42.00 58.55
CA GLU A 887 -0.78 -43.40 59.00
C GLU A 887 -2.02 -44.20 58.56
N LYS A 888 -3.22 -43.60 58.63
CA LYS A 888 -4.45 -44.23 58.10
C LYS A 888 -4.37 -44.42 56.58
N ALA A 889 -3.85 -43.45 55.83
CA ALA A 889 -3.66 -43.59 54.39
C ALA A 889 -2.63 -44.68 54.05
N LYS A 890 -1.54 -44.80 54.81
CA LYS A 890 -0.51 -45.85 54.63
C LYS A 890 -1.04 -47.26 54.86
N ARG A 891 -2.12 -47.44 55.63
CA ARG A 891 -2.79 -48.75 55.77
C ARG A 891 -3.36 -49.29 54.45
N SER A 892 -3.60 -48.41 53.47
CA SER A 892 -4.00 -48.83 52.12
C SER A 892 -2.91 -49.62 51.38
N LYS A 893 -1.64 -49.53 51.82
CA LYS A 893 -0.43 -50.02 51.13
C LYS A 893 -0.20 -49.46 49.72
N LEU A 894 -1.08 -48.58 49.23
CA LEU A 894 -0.99 -47.94 47.92
C LEU A 894 -0.38 -46.53 48.01
N ILE A 895 -0.64 -45.82 49.12
CA ILE A 895 -0.18 -44.45 49.32
C ILE A 895 0.98 -44.47 50.32
N HIS A 896 2.18 -44.12 49.86
CA HIS A 896 3.42 -44.22 50.65
C HIS A 896 3.56 -43.12 51.70
#